data_AF-A0A840VGK1-F1
#
_entry.id   AF-A0A840VGK1-F1
#
_cell.length_a   1.000
_cell.length_b   1.000
_cell.length_c   1.000
_cell.angle_alpha   90.00
_cell.angle_beta   90.00
_cell.angle_gamma   90.00
#
_symmetry.space_group_name_H-M   'P 1'
#
loop_
_entity.id
_entity.type
_entity.pdbx_description
1 polymer ?
#
loop_
_entity_poly.entity_id
_entity_poly.type
_entity_poly.pdbx_seq_one_letter_code
_entity_poly.pdbx_strand_id
1 'polypeptide(L)'
;MSIRVGLHHVTEYDYDREINLGPHLIRLRPCVHSRTPVMAYSLNIEPKNHFINWQQDPFGNWVARLVFPDKTKNLKIEVDLVADMTVINPFDFFLEKSAETFPFEYDDHLAHELAPYLKIREDGAGLREFLETVPRKEMGTVDFLVEVNMCVHRAVGYVIRLEPGVQSCEETLGLGTGSCRDSAFLLVQVMRHLGLAARFVSGYLVQLKSDVESLDGPSGPEADFTDLHAWAEVYIPGAGWVGLDPTSGLFAGEGHIPLSCTPEPASAAPVVGSLDECETEFSWVNEVVRVHEDPRVTLPYSDEEWATIEALGHEVDARLHEGDVALTMGGEPTFVSIDNMDGDEWNVTADSPEKRRLALELLGRIKEHFAPVGVLHHGEGKWYPGEPLPRWAFTVLWRKDGQPLWKDPSLLGKPDFDYGYGPEDALRFGQTFATVLRCLKEHLVTGFEDAFYYLWREGTLPVDVDPHKADLKDPLERQYLAALLDRGMTTPTGYALPIEWDIPGKRWRSAQWTFRREQMFLLPGGSPMGFRLPLQSLGAYDTSTWRAELERSPMEPVPPLARPGSYLPAGRTMQGSPGESRQVLGFADVPESTDATGHASEGMPRTAMCFEVRKGALHVFFPPVSQLEHYLILLEAVEETAKRLGTPVVIEGYDMPYDRRIESIKVTPDPGVIEVNIHPSTCWEQLCDNTTVLYELARQSRLGTEKFMLDGRHTGTGGGNHVTLGGETPDRSPFIRRPDLLRSLITFWQNHPGLSYLFSGLFLGPTSQAPRVDEGREDRLFELDIAFQQLPGPGDAPWMIDRVLRNLLTDLTGNTHRAEFCIDKLFAPGSSSGRLGIVELRAFEMPPHARMSLVQMLLVRSLVAWFWDQPYERPLIRWGTALHDKFMLPHFVRTDLIDVADQLKTAGIPFQAAWLEPFNEFRFPVYGRVCHDGVEIEVRMALEPWHVLGEEATGSGTARYVDSSVERVQVRIRGMVDERHVLVCNGRRIPLHPTGRRGEYVAGVRYKAWAPWSAMHPTIPVHTPLTFDVVDTWTRKSLGGCVYHVAHPGGRNYDAFPVNAFEAEARRVSRFWQHGHTPGVIETGAVGRAGRRRMEAREGGPAVSYTEVRPEDPSHDFPLTLDLRG
;
A
#
# COMPACT_ATOMS: atom_id res chain seq x y z
N MET A 1 -1.01 -13.16 -11.79
CA MET A 1 0.18 -12.90 -12.62
C MET A 1 1.00 -14.16 -12.52
N SER A 2 1.40 -14.75 -13.64
CA SER A 2 2.08 -16.04 -13.55
C SER A 2 3.48 -15.97 -14.13
N ILE A 3 4.44 -16.46 -13.35
CA ILE A 3 5.80 -16.69 -13.81
C ILE A 3 5.79 -18.07 -14.46
N ARG A 4 6.14 -18.13 -15.74
CA ARG A 4 6.40 -19.42 -16.38
C ARG A 4 7.87 -19.70 -16.31
N VAL A 5 8.21 -20.89 -15.84
CA VAL A 5 9.60 -21.34 -15.70
C VAL A 5 9.85 -22.51 -16.63
N GLY A 6 11.03 -22.49 -17.27
CA GLY A 6 11.58 -23.65 -17.95
C GLY A 6 12.54 -24.36 -17.00
N LEU A 7 12.31 -25.64 -16.75
CA LEU A 7 13.21 -26.50 -16.00
C LEU A 7 13.90 -27.45 -16.97
N HIS A 8 15.23 -27.53 -16.83
CA HIS A 8 16.10 -28.42 -17.58
C HIS A 8 16.82 -29.35 -16.59
N HIS A 9 16.50 -30.64 -16.67
CA HIS A 9 17.10 -31.70 -15.85
C HIS A 9 17.88 -32.63 -16.77
N VAL A 10 19.16 -32.84 -16.47
CA VAL A 10 20.00 -33.83 -17.13
C VAL A 10 20.61 -34.74 -16.08
N THR A 11 20.57 -36.03 -16.34
CA THR A 11 21.34 -37.03 -15.61
C THR A 11 22.11 -37.88 -16.61
N GLU A 12 23.42 -37.96 -16.42
CA GLU A 12 24.34 -38.62 -17.32
C GLU A 12 25.21 -39.62 -16.54
N TYR A 13 25.28 -40.82 -17.10
CA TYR A 13 26.09 -41.92 -16.59
C TYR A 13 27.08 -42.31 -17.68
N ASP A 14 28.37 -42.05 -17.44
CA ASP A 14 29.46 -42.48 -18.30
C ASP A 14 30.11 -43.73 -17.74
N TYR A 15 30.18 -44.76 -18.58
CA TYR A 15 30.72 -46.06 -18.22
C TYR A 15 32.14 -46.21 -18.78
N ASP A 16 33.03 -46.85 -18.02
CA ASP A 16 34.41 -47.13 -18.42
C ASP A 16 34.51 -47.98 -19.71
N ARG A 17 33.45 -48.73 -20.03
CA ARG A 17 33.35 -49.64 -21.18
C ARG A 17 31.93 -49.78 -21.73
N GLU A 18 31.80 -50.45 -22.87
CA GLU A 18 30.48 -50.80 -23.42
C GLU A 18 29.80 -51.88 -22.57
N ILE A 19 28.66 -51.54 -21.97
CA ILE A 19 27.88 -52.42 -21.10
C ILE A 19 26.50 -52.71 -21.68
N ASN A 20 25.88 -53.81 -21.25
CA ASN A 20 24.46 -54.01 -21.47
C ASN A 20 23.65 -53.23 -20.42
N LEU A 21 22.69 -52.44 -20.87
CA LEU A 21 21.67 -51.85 -20.00
C LEU A 21 20.43 -52.76 -20.02
N GLY A 22 20.08 -53.29 -18.85
CA GLY A 22 18.81 -53.99 -18.66
C GLY A 22 17.61 -53.02 -18.72
N PRO A 23 16.38 -53.51 -18.49
CA PRO A 23 15.22 -52.64 -18.48
C PRO A 23 15.34 -51.52 -17.43
N HIS A 24 15.13 -50.28 -17.86
CA HIS A 24 15.14 -49.10 -16.99
C HIS A 24 13.71 -48.56 -16.81
N LEU A 25 13.41 -48.03 -15.63
CA LEU A 25 12.18 -47.33 -15.29
C LEU A 25 12.54 -45.88 -14.95
N ILE A 26 11.91 -44.93 -15.62
CA ILE A 26 12.08 -43.50 -15.39
C ILE A 26 10.75 -42.91 -14.90
N ARG A 27 10.81 -42.18 -13.77
CA ARG A 27 9.69 -41.52 -13.09
C ARG A 27 9.90 -40.01 -13.01
N LEU A 28 10.32 -39.40 -14.12
CA LEU A 28 10.63 -37.96 -14.19
C LEU A 28 9.53 -37.16 -14.90
N ARG A 29 8.33 -37.73 -15.06
CA ARG A 29 7.16 -37.04 -15.61
C ARG A 29 6.22 -36.61 -14.48
N PRO A 30 5.83 -35.33 -14.39
CA PRO A 30 4.89 -34.86 -13.37
C PRO A 30 3.59 -35.65 -13.30
N CYS A 31 3.13 -35.90 -12.08
CA CYS A 31 1.88 -36.55 -11.77
C CYS A 31 0.68 -35.79 -12.33
N VAL A 32 -0.38 -36.52 -12.72
CA VAL A 32 -1.62 -35.92 -13.26
C VAL A 32 -2.32 -35.01 -12.25
N HIS A 33 -2.12 -35.27 -10.95
CA HIS A 33 -2.69 -34.50 -9.84
C HIS A 33 -1.77 -33.37 -9.34
N SER A 34 -0.69 -33.04 -10.08
CA SER A 34 0.12 -31.86 -9.78
C SER A 34 -0.76 -30.62 -9.77
N ARG A 35 -0.70 -29.84 -8.68
CA ARG A 35 -1.45 -28.57 -8.57
C ARG A 35 -0.84 -27.49 -9.47
N THR A 36 0.48 -27.54 -9.66
CA THR A 36 1.22 -26.67 -10.59
C THR A 36 0.97 -27.13 -12.03
N PRO A 37 0.37 -26.28 -12.89
CA PRO A 37 0.10 -26.64 -14.29
C PRO A 37 1.39 -26.83 -15.09
N VAL A 38 1.53 -28.01 -15.71
CA VAL A 38 2.65 -28.32 -16.61
C VAL A 38 2.21 -28.08 -18.05
N MET A 39 2.78 -27.05 -18.67
CA MET A 39 2.43 -26.58 -20.01
C MET A 39 3.11 -27.37 -21.13
N ALA A 40 4.34 -27.81 -20.90
CA ALA A 40 5.10 -28.62 -21.84
C ALA A 40 6.00 -29.60 -21.07
N TYR A 41 6.27 -30.76 -21.68
CA TYR A 41 7.15 -31.80 -21.15
C TYR A 41 7.85 -32.53 -22.30
N SER A 42 9.14 -32.76 -22.16
CA SER A 42 9.97 -33.58 -23.06
C SER A 42 10.81 -34.57 -22.27
N LEU A 43 11.02 -35.75 -22.84
CA LEU A 43 11.95 -36.77 -22.35
C LEU A 43 12.85 -37.21 -23.50
N ASN A 44 14.12 -36.87 -23.41
CA ASN A 44 15.16 -37.25 -24.37
C ASN A 44 16.10 -38.27 -23.72
N ILE A 45 16.38 -39.36 -24.43
CA ILE A 45 17.19 -40.47 -23.92
C ILE A 45 18.29 -40.80 -24.92
N GLU A 46 19.53 -40.90 -24.43
CA GLU A 46 20.65 -41.49 -25.16
C GLU A 46 21.10 -42.79 -24.47
N PRO A 47 21.40 -43.87 -25.22
CA PRO A 47 21.51 -43.95 -26.67
C PRO A 47 20.16 -43.91 -27.41
N LYS A 48 20.15 -43.35 -28.64
CA LYS A 48 18.92 -43.12 -29.43
C LYS A 48 18.19 -44.40 -29.87
N ASN A 49 18.90 -45.52 -29.98
CA ASN A 49 18.29 -46.80 -30.30
C ASN A 49 17.79 -47.46 -28.99
N HIS A 50 16.53 -47.21 -28.64
CA HIS A 50 15.87 -47.83 -27.49
C HIS A 50 14.37 -48.00 -27.75
N PHE A 51 13.73 -48.86 -26.97
CA PHE A 51 12.27 -48.96 -26.91
C PHE A 51 11.74 -48.28 -25.67
N ILE A 52 10.75 -47.40 -25.81
CA ILE A 52 10.04 -46.75 -24.70
C ILE A 52 8.58 -47.22 -24.64
N ASN A 53 8.14 -47.67 -23.46
CA ASN A 53 6.74 -47.97 -23.17
C ASN A 53 6.27 -47.14 -21.97
N TRP A 54 5.30 -46.26 -22.19
CA TRP A 54 4.66 -45.50 -21.11
C TRP A 54 3.59 -46.34 -20.43
N GLN A 55 3.66 -46.40 -19.09
CA GLN A 55 2.70 -47.11 -18.26
C GLN A 55 2.37 -46.31 -17.00
N GLN A 56 1.33 -46.74 -16.29
CA GLN A 56 1.04 -46.29 -14.93
C GLN A 56 1.41 -47.40 -13.94
N ASP A 57 2.02 -47.03 -12.82
CA ASP A 57 2.23 -47.95 -11.71
C ASP A 57 0.93 -48.15 -10.89
N PRO A 58 0.89 -49.08 -9.92
CA PRO A 58 -0.30 -49.29 -9.09
C PRO A 58 -0.76 -48.08 -8.26
N PHE A 59 0.06 -47.03 -8.16
CA PHE A 59 -0.22 -45.81 -7.43
C PHE A 59 -0.64 -44.65 -8.36
N GLY A 60 -0.69 -44.89 -9.67
CA GLY A 60 -1.10 -43.92 -10.68
C GLY A 60 0.01 -43.00 -11.18
N ASN A 61 1.28 -43.28 -10.85
CA ASN A 61 2.42 -42.48 -11.31
C ASN A 61 2.77 -42.83 -12.76
N TRP A 62 3.25 -41.85 -13.53
CA TRP A 62 3.77 -42.09 -14.88
C TRP A 62 5.13 -42.77 -14.81
N VAL A 63 5.28 -43.87 -15.55
CA VAL A 63 6.55 -44.61 -15.64
C VAL A 63 6.90 -44.85 -17.10
N ALA A 64 8.05 -44.37 -17.54
CA ALA A 64 8.64 -44.75 -18.82
C ALA A 64 9.50 -46.00 -18.61
N ARG A 65 9.13 -47.11 -19.26
CA ARG A 65 9.92 -48.33 -19.26
C ARG A 65 10.77 -48.38 -20.54
N LEU A 66 12.08 -48.34 -20.36
CA LEU A 66 13.08 -48.36 -21.42
C LEU A 66 13.72 -49.73 -21.55
N VAL A 67 13.99 -50.15 -22.79
CA VAL A 67 14.78 -51.34 -23.11
C VAL A 67 15.80 -50.98 -24.19
N PHE A 68 17.07 -51.26 -23.92
CA PHE A 68 18.19 -50.96 -24.81
C PHE A 68 18.64 -52.26 -25.52
N PRO A 69 18.59 -52.32 -26.87
CA PRO A 69 19.02 -53.49 -27.63
C PRO A 69 20.54 -53.58 -27.78
N ASP A 70 21.23 -52.43 -27.80
CA ASP A 70 22.67 -52.33 -28.04
C ASP A 70 23.43 -52.03 -26.76
N LYS A 71 24.71 -52.39 -26.74
CA LYS A 71 25.63 -51.95 -25.68
C LYS A 71 25.93 -50.46 -25.82
N THR A 72 26.17 -49.79 -24.71
CA THR A 72 26.51 -48.36 -24.69
C THR A 72 27.59 -48.05 -23.67
N LYS A 73 28.29 -46.94 -23.87
CA LYS A 73 29.20 -46.33 -22.90
C LYS A 73 28.60 -45.17 -22.12
N ASN A 74 27.41 -44.72 -22.52
CA ASN A 74 26.76 -43.56 -21.95
C ASN A 74 25.26 -43.79 -21.86
N LEU A 75 24.66 -43.39 -20.74
CA LEU A 75 23.22 -43.24 -20.58
C LEU A 75 22.95 -41.79 -20.18
N LYS A 76 22.31 -41.03 -21.07
CA LYS A 76 21.87 -39.67 -20.79
C LYS A 76 20.35 -39.60 -20.75
N ILE A 77 19.82 -39.06 -19.66
CA ILE A 77 18.39 -38.82 -19.44
C ILE A 77 18.20 -37.31 -19.30
N GLU A 78 17.46 -36.73 -20.24
CA GLU A 78 17.23 -35.29 -20.32
C GLU A 78 15.73 -35.00 -20.31
N VAL A 79 15.32 -34.12 -19.40
CA VAL A 79 13.94 -33.72 -19.18
C VAL A 79 13.84 -32.21 -19.25
N ASP A 80 13.00 -31.73 -20.15
CA ASP A 80 12.61 -30.32 -20.23
C ASP A 80 11.14 -30.19 -19.86
N LEU A 81 10.80 -29.24 -18.99
CA LEU A 81 9.42 -28.92 -18.69
C LEU A 81 9.19 -27.41 -18.59
N VAL A 82 7.98 -26.98 -18.93
CA VAL A 82 7.52 -25.61 -18.68
C VAL A 82 6.40 -25.67 -17.66
N ALA A 83 6.61 -25.05 -16.50
CA ALA A 83 5.65 -25.00 -15.41
C ALA A 83 5.12 -23.58 -15.20
N ASP A 84 3.83 -23.47 -14.86
CA ASP A 84 3.18 -22.22 -14.51
C ASP A 84 3.19 -22.04 -12.98
N MET A 85 4.06 -21.16 -12.48
CA MET A 85 4.29 -20.92 -11.05
C MET A 85 3.23 -19.96 -10.47
N THR A 86 1.96 -20.26 -10.72
CA THR A 86 0.85 -19.53 -10.10
C THR A 86 0.83 -19.88 -8.61
N VAL A 87 0.75 -18.87 -7.74
CA VAL A 87 0.80 -19.04 -6.29
C VAL A 87 -0.34 -19.93 -5.80
N ILE A 88 0.01 -20.89 -4.94
CA ILE A 88 -0.94 -21.87 -4.41
C ILE A 88 -1.04 -21.69 -2.90
N ASN A 89 -2.25 -21.48 -2.38
CA ASN A 89 -2.48 -21.57 -0.94
C ASN A 89 -2.44 -23.06 -0.51
N PRO A 90 -1.45 -23.48 0.29
CA PRO A 90 -1.35 -24.87 0.72
C PRO A 90 -2.47 -25.28 1.69
N PHE A 91 -3.15 -24.32 2.32
CA PHE A 91 -4.25 -24.53 3.27
C PHE A 91 -5.64 -24.45 2.63
N ASP A 92 -5.72 -24.43 1.30
CA ASP A 92 -6.98 -24.27 0.58
C ASP A 92 -7.71 -25.61 0.35
N PHE A 93 -8.25 -26.15 1.44
CA PHE A 93 -9.03 -27.38 1.47
C PHE A 93 -10.03 -27.35 2.63
N PHE A 94 -10.98 -28.28 2.63
CA PHE A 94 -11.97 -28.45 3.70
C PHE A 94 -11.78 -29.81 4.37
N LEU A 95 -12.05 -29.87 5.67
CA LEU A 95 -12.02 -31.12 6.42
C LEU A 95 -13.45 -31.65 6.60
N GLU A 96 -13.60 -32.96 6.61
CA GLU A 96 -14.83 -33.56 7.13
C GLU A 96 -14.92 -33.32 8.65
N LYS A 97 -16.14 -33.20 9.17
CA LYS A 97 -16.39 -32.96 10.60
C LYS A 97 -15.71 -33.97 11.53
N SER A 98 -15.54 -35.22 11.08
CA SER A 98 -14.84 -36.27 11.81
C SER A 98 -13.35 -36.02 11.95
N ALA A 99 -12.75 -35.22 11.07
CA ALA A 99 -11.31 -34.97 10.99
C ALA A 99 -10.92 -33.50 11.26
N GLU A 100 -11.85 -32.64 11.71
CA GLU A 100 -11.55 -31.25 12.09
C GLU A 100 -10.54 -31.16 13.25
N THR A 101 -10.58 -32.13 14.15
CA THR A 101 -9.75 -32.20 15.35
C THR A 101 -8.97 -33.51 15.37
N PHE A 102 -7.68 -33.44 15.67
CA PHE A 102 -6.83 -34.62 15.90
C PHE A 102 -6.83 -34.97 17.39
N PRO A 103 -6.89 -36.26 17.79
CA PRO A 103 -6.91 -37.46 16.95
C PRO A 103 -8.30 -37.78 16.38
N PHE A 104 -8.32 -38.34 15.16
CA PHE A 104 -9.52 -38.89 14.53
C PHE A 104 -9.26 -40.30 14.00
N GLU A 105 -10.33 -41.04 13.70
CA GLU A 105 -10.28 -42.36 13.07
C GLU A 105 -10.85 -42.30 11.64
N TYR A 106 -10.25 -43.05 10.72
CA TYR A 106 -10.81 -43.24 9.38
C TYR A 106 -12.04 -44.15 9.44
N ASP A 107 -13.01 -43.90 8.57
CA ASP A 107 -14.07 -44.88 8.29
C ASP A 107 -13.45 -46.23 7.85
N ASP A 108 -14.04 -47.34 8.28
CA ASP A 108 -13.49 -48.70 8.06
C ASP A 108 -13.22 -49.00 6.58
N HIS A 109 -14.09 -48.52 5.68
CA HIS A 109 -13.92 -48.73 4.25
C HIS A 109 -12.73 -47.93 3.71
N LEU A 110 -12.64 -46.67 4.10
CA LEU A 110 -11.53 -45.79 3.73
C LEU A 110 -10.20 -46.28 4.32
N ALA A 111 -10.20 -46.75 5.56
CA ALA A 111 -9.03 -47.35 6.21
C ALA A 111 -8.52 -48.58 5.45
N HIS A 112 -9.44 -49.40 4.92
CA HIS A 112 -9.09 -50.55 4.09
C HIS A 112 -8.40 -50.14 2.78
N GLU A 113 -8.92 -49.10 2.11
CA GLU A 113 -8.31 -48.55 0.89
C GLU A 113 -6.94 -47.91 1.16
N LEU A 114 -6.78 -47.29 2.33
CA LEU A 114 -5.55 -46.65 2.78
C LEU A 114 -4.54 -47.60 3.43
N ALA A 115 -4.84 -48.90 3.54
CA ALA A 115 -4.03 -49.86 4.29
C ALA A 115 -2.52 -49.87 3.91
N PRO A 116 -2.10 -49.75 2.64
CA PRO A 116 -0.67 -49.65 2.29
C PRO A 116 0.03 -48.43 2.90
N TYR A 117 -0.71 -47.33 3.10
CA TYR A 117 -0.21 -46.04 3.58
C TYR A 117 -0.26 -45.90 5.11
N LEU A 118 -0.93 -46.82 5.80
CA LEU A 118 -0.99 -46.91 7.27
C LEU A 118 0.09 -47.85 7.84
N LYS A 119 0.76 -48.62 6.99
CA LYS A 119 1.67 -49.67 7.43
C LYS A 119 2.97 -49.11 8.03
N ILE A 120 3.12 -49.25 9.34
CA ILE A 120 4.37 -48.99 10.07
C ILE A 120 5.45 -49.96 9.58
N ARG A 121 6.60 -49.42 9.14
CA ARG A 121 7.76 -50.18 8.65
C ARG A 121 8.95 -50.13 9.58
N GLU A 122 9.09 -49.02 10.29
CA GLU A 122 10.17 -48.82 11.26
C GLU A 122 9.60 -48.51 12.64
N ASP A 123 10.17 -49.14 13.67
CA ASP A 123 9.74 -49.04 15.07
C ASP A 123 10.97 -49.13 16.00
N GLY A 124 11.99 -48.32 15.68
CA GLY A 124 13.22 -48.16 16.45
C GLY A 124 12.99 -47.52 17.82
N ALA A 125 14.00 -47.56 18.69
CA ALA A 125 13.89 -46.98 20.03
C ALA A 125 13.92 -45.44 19.99
N GLY A 126 14.81 -44.84 19.20
CA GLY A 126 14.90 -43.40 19.00
C GLY A 126 13.68 -42.84 18.28
N LEU A 127 13.10 -43.56 17.32
CA LEU A 127 11.80 -43.17 16.73
C LEU A 127 10.67 -43.17 17.78
N ARG A 128 10.62 -44.16 18.68
CA ARG A 128 9.64 -44.17 19.78
C ARG A 128 9.86 -43.02 20.75
N GLU A 129 11.10 -42.72 21.12
CA GLU A 129 11.46 -41.57 21.95
C GLU A 129 11.06 -40.24 21.28
N PHE A 130 11.34 -40.10 19.98
CA PHE A 130 10.92 -38.93 19.19
C PHE A 130 9.40 -38.77 19.16
N LEU A 131 8.64 -39.86 19.03
CA LEU A 131 7.17 -39.85 19.08
C LEU A 131 6.59 -39.39 20.43
N GLU A 132 7.37 -39.42 21.51
CA GLU A 132 6.96 -38.84 22.81
C GLU A 132 7.04 -37.30 22.80
N THR A 133 7.86 -36.72 21.92
CA THR A 133 7.98 -35.26 21.74
C THR A 133 6.84 -34.66 20.91
N VAL A 134 6.13 -35.49 20.13
CA VAL A 134 5.01 -35.06 19.29
C VAL A 134 3.78 -34.77 20.15
N PRO A 135 3.10 -33.63 19.97
CA PRO A 135 1.89 -33.29 20.72
C PRO A 135 0.82 -34.38 20.58
N ARG A 136 0.28 -34.86 21.70
CA ARG A 136 -0.85 -35.81 21.74
C ARG A 136 -2.15 -35.18 22.23
N LYS A 137 -2.15 -33.86 22.41
CA LYS A 137 -3.31 -33.10 22.87
C LYS A 137 -4.29 -32.92 21.73
N GLU A 138 -5.56 -32.92 22.08
CA GLU A 138 -6.64 -32.58 21.16
C GLU A 138 -6.45 -31.13 20.66
N MET A 139 -6.36 -30.97 19.33
CA MET A 139 -6.22 -29.67 18.65
C MET A 139 -6.71 -29.76 17.21
N GLY A 140 -6.87 -28.61 16.55
CA GLY A 140 -7.25 -28.57 15.13
C GLY A 140 -6.26 -29.38 14.29
N THR A 141 -6.78 -30.23 13.40
CA THR A 141 -5.94 -31.15 12.61
C THR A 141 -4.90 -30.40 11.78
N VAL A 142 -5.24 -29.22 11.22
CA VAL A 142 -4.28 -28.40 10.47
C VAL A 142 -3.14 -27.91 11.35
N ASP A 143 -3.44 -27.38 12.54
CA ASP A 143 -2.43 -26.93 13.51
C ASP A 143 -1.53 -28.10 13.94
N PHE A 144 -2.11 -29.28 14.13
CA PHE A 144 -1.38 -30.50 14.44
C PHE A 144 -0.41 -30.88 13.31
N LEU A 145 -0.84 -30.82 12.04
CA LEU A 145 0.03 -31.09 10.89
C LEU A 145 1.20 -30.10 10.80
N VAL A 146 0.95 -28.82 11.08
CA VAL A 146 2.00 -27.79 11.15
C VAL A 146 3.01 -28.15 12.25
N GLU A 147 2.52 -28.45 13.47
CA GLU A 147 3.40 -28.75 14.60
C GLU A 147 4.24 -30.01 14.39
N VAL A 148 3.66 -31.10 13.89
CA VAL A 148 4.42 -32.35 13.68
C VAL A 148 5.47 -32.20 12.57
N ASN A 149 5.17 -31.44 11.51
CA ASN A 149 6.14 -31.11 10.47
C ASN A 149 7.30 -30.29 11.04
N MET A 150 6.98 -29.27 11.86
CA MET A 150 7.96 -28.45 12.56
C MET A 150 8.79 -29.25 13.58
N CYS A 151 8.23 -30.27 14.22
CA CYS A 151 8.99 -31.17 15.09
C CYS A 151 10.07 -31.93 14.32
N VAL A 152 9.76 -32.48 13.14
CA VAL A 152 10.77 -33.16 12.31
C VAL A 152 11.82 -32.17 11.80
N HIS A 153 11.38 -31.00 11.31
CA HIS A 153 12.28 -29.94 10.84
C HIS A 153 13.29 -29.51 11.93
N ARG A 154 12.84 -29.34 13.18
CA ARG A 154 13.70 -28.96 14.31
C ARG A 154 14.67 -30.08 14.74
N ALA A 155 14.34 -31.34 14.46
CA ALA A 155 15.12 -32.49 14.89
C ALA A 155 16.20 -32.93 13.89
N VAL A 156 16.08 -32.55 12.62
CA VAL A 156 16.97 -33.01 11.55
C VAL A 156 17.58 -31.83 10.79
N GLY A 157 18.88 -31.61 10.98
CA GLY A 157 19.64 -30.64 10.19
C GLY A 157 19.86 -31.11 8.74
N TYR A 158 19.63 -30.24 7.76
CA TYR A 158 19.75 -30.61 6.35
C TYR A 158 21.22 -30.76 5.90
N VAL A 159 21.52 -31.86 5.19
CA VAL A 159 22.80 -32.11 4.52
C VAL A 159 22.59 -32.74 3.14
N ILE A 160 23.46 -32.40 2.18
CA ILE A 160 23.48 -33.02 0.85
C ILE A 160 24.15 -34.40 0.95
N ARG A 161 23.52 -35.42 0.36
CA ARG A 161 24.02 -36.80 0.39
C ARG A 161 24.00 -37.44 -0.98
N LEU A 162 25.13 -38.05 -1.35
CA LEU A 162 25.29 -38.77 -2.61
C LEU A 162 25.14 -40.29 -2.43
N GLU A 163 25.10 -40.80 -1.20
CA GLU A 163 24.91 -42.24 -0.98
C GLU A 163 23.55 -42.71 -1.52
N PRO A 164 23.43 -43.93 -2.05
CA PRO A 164 22.16 -44.45 -2.53
C PRO A 164 21.21 -44.81 -1.37
N GLY A 165 19.90 -44.68 -1.62
CA GLY A 165 18.86 -45.07 -0.66
C GLY A 165 18.53 -44.01 0.39
N VAL A 166 17.61 -44.34 1.30
CA VAL A 166 17.16 -43.46 2.39
C VAL A 166 17.74 -43.97 3.71
N GLN A 167 18.19 -43.08 4.59
CA GLN A 167 18.54 -43.41 5.97
C GLN A 167 17.34 -44.02 6.69
N SER A 168 17.60 -45.02 7.54
CA SER A 168 16.56 -45.45 8.48
C SER A 168 16.22 -44.32 9.44
N CYS A 169 14.98 -44.26 9.95
CA CYS A 169 14.56 -43.28 10.95
C CYS A 169 15.49 -43.25 12.16
N GLU A 170 16.03 -44.41 12.54
CA GLU A 170 16.94 -44.51 13.68
C GLU A 170 18.33 -43.93 13.40
N GLU A 171 18.80 -44.07 12.16
CA GLU A 171 20.03 -43.42 11.71
C GLU A 171 19.84 -41.90 11.59
N THR A 172 18.74 -41.45 10.98
CA THR A 172 18.41 -40.02 10.83
C THR A 172 18.33 -39.32 12.19
N LEU A 173 17.60 -39.91 13.14
CA LEU A 173 17.45 -39.36 14.50
C LEU A 173 18.75 -39.47 15.30
N GLY A 174 19.51 -40.56 15.15
CA GLY A 174 20.79 -40.75 15.83
C GLY A 174 21.87 -39.78 15.35
N LEU A 175 21.88 -39.42 14.07
CA LEU A 175 22.79 -38.43 13.49
C LEU A 175 22.31 -36.99 13.71
N GLY A 176 21.00 -36.78 13.88
CA GLY A 176 20.37 -35.45 13.93
C GLY A 176 20.52 -34.66 12.62
N THR A 177 20.92 -35.32 11.54
CA THR A 177 21.11 -34.72 10.22
C THR A 177 20.70 -35.70 9.13
N GLY A 178 20.22 -35.17 7.99
CA GLY A 178 19.74 -35.97 6.87
C GLY A 178 19.50 -35.13 5.62
N SER A 179 19.32 -35.81 4.48
CA SER A 179 18.87 -35.20 3.22
C SER A 179 17.33 -35.11 3.17
N CYS A 180 16.77 -34.44 2.16
CA CYS A 180 15.31 -34.27 2.02
C CYS A 180 14.54 -35.60 2.03
N ARG A 181 15.08 -36.64 1.37
CA ARG A 181 14.52 -38.00 1.38
C ARG A 181 14.49 -38.65 2.77
N ASP A 182 15.47 -38.34 3.63
CA ASP A 182 15.59 -38.92 4.96
C ASP A 182 14.54 -38.30 5.89
N SER A 183 14.43 -36.96 5.87
CA SER A 183 13.40 -36.23 6.63
C SER A 183 11.98 -36.56 6.17
N ALA A 184 11.75 -36.68 4.86
CA ALA A 184 10.46 -37.06 4.30
C ALA A 184 10.01 -38.46 4.76
N PHE A 185 10.92 -39.45 4.72
CA PHE A 185 10.57 -40.80 5.15
C PHE A 185 10.37 -40.90 6.67
N LEU A 186 11.15 -40.16 7.46
CA LEU A 186 10.93 -40.03 8.90
C LEU A 186 9.53 -39.49 9.19
N LEU A 187 9.12 -38.40 8.52
CA LEU A 187 7.78 -37.84 8.69
C LEU A 187 6.68 -38.85 8.28
N VAL A 188 6.86 -39.61 7.19
CA VAL A 188 5.92 -40.68 6.80
C VAL A 188 5.77 -41.73 7.91
N GLN A 189 6.86 -42.20 8.51
CA GLN A 189 6.75 -43.19 9.60
C GLN A 189 6.11 -42.57 10.86
N VAL A 190 6.46 -41.34 11.21
CA VAL A 190 5.86 -40.61 12.34
C VAL A 190 4.34 -40.52 12.18
N MET A 191 3.85 -40.11 11.01
CA MET A 191 2.41 -40.03 10.72
C MET A 191 1.72 -41.39 10.84
N ARG A 192 2.35 -42.46 10.36
CA ARG A 192 1.79 -43.83 10.45
C ARG A 192 1.69 -44.32 11.89
N HIS A 193 2.67 -44.01 12.74
CA HIS A 193 2.61 -44.27 14.18
C HIS A 193 1.51 -43.47 14.90
N LEU A 194 1.12 -42.33 14.35
CA LEU A 194 0.02 -41.49 14.83
C LEU A 194 -1.34 -41.92 14.26
N GLY A 195 -1.37 -43.03 13.50
CA GLY A 195 -2.59 -43.56 12.90
C GLY A 195 -3.02 -42.84 11.63
N LEU A 196 -2.17 -41.99 11.04
CA LEU A 196 -2.47 -41.24 9.82
C LEU A 196 -1.87 -41.91 8.58
N ALA A 197 -2.65 -42.00 7.50
CA ALA A 197 -2.19 -42.57 6.24
C ALA A 197 -1.23 -41.59 5.55
N ALA A 198 0.01 -42.02 5.32
CA ALA A 198 1.06 -41.18 4.75
C ALA A 198 1.83 -41.86 3.62
N ARG A 199 2.27 -41.06 2.64
CA ARG A 199 3.03 -41.50 1.47
C ARG A 199 4.27 -40.64 1.23
N PHE A 200 5.29 -41.26 0.67
CA PHE A 200 6.54 -40.61 0.25
C PHE A 200 6.37 -40.04 -1.16
N VAL A 201 6.80 -38.81 -1.36
CA VAL A 201 6.75 -38.12 -2.65
C VAL A 201 8.15 -37.80 -3.12
N SER A 202 8.46 -38.17 -4.35
CA SER A 202 9.65 -37.72 -5.09
C SER A 202 9.20 -36.78 -6.19
N GLY A 203 9.85 -35.61 -6.30
CA GLY A 203 9.47 -34.60 -7.26
C GLY A 203 10.57 -33.59 -7.59
N TYR A 204 10.20 -32.51 -8.27
CA TYR A 204 11.03 -31.31 -8.35
C TYR A 204 10.62 -30.33 -7.27
N LEU A 205 11.58 -29.60 -6.73
CA LEU A 205 11.36 -28.37 -6.00
C LEU A 205 11.93 -27.22 -6.84
N VAL A 206 11.07 -26.26 -7.19
CA VAL A 206 11.48 -24.99 -7.79
C VAL A 206 11.32 -23.91 -6.73
N GLN A 207 12.39 -23.16 -6.46
CA GLN A 207 12.33 -21.98 -5.61
C GLN A 207 12.89 -20.78 -6.37
N LEU A 208 12.06 -19.75 -6.48
CA LEU A 208 12.42 -18.51 -7.14
C LEU A 208 12.95 -17.51 -6.11
N LYS A 209 13.93 -16.73 -6.53
CA LYS A 209 14.41 -15.57 -5.77
C LYS A 209 13.26 -14.57 -5.60
N SER A 210 13.00 -14.17 -4.37
CA SER A 210 12.07 -13.10 -4.02
C SER A 210 12.53 -11.77 -4.64
N ASP A 211 11.60 -10.99 -5.18
CA ASP A 211 11.94 -9.68 -5.77
C ASP A 211 12.37 -8.66 -4.69
N VAL A 212 11.82 -8.81 -3.47
CA VAL A 212 12.09 -7.94 -2.32
C VAL A 212 12.57 -8.80 -1.14
N GLU A 213 13.66 -8.39 -0.51
CA GLU A 213 14.17 -9.07 0.69
C GLU A 213 13.24 -8.85 1.89
N SER A 214 13.08 -9.91 2.68
CA SER A 214 12.26 -9.83 3.89
C SER A 214 12.90 -8.90 4.92
N LEU A 215 12.08 -8.12 5.63
CA LEU A 215 12.55 -7.37 6.80
C LEU A 215 12.86 -8.30 7.98
N ASP A 216 12.12 -9.42 8.10
CA ASP A 216 12.30 -10.43 9.15
C ASP A 216 12.39 -11.84 8.56
N GLY A 217 13.28 -12.66 9.11
CA GLY A 217 13.45 -14.05 8.67
C GLY A 217 14.22 -14.19 7.34
N PRO A 218 14.32 -15.41 6.80
CA PRO A 218 15.08 -15.69 5.58
C PRO A 218 14.33 -15.22 4.32
N SER A 219 15.02 -14.51 3.42
CA SER A 219 14.48 -13.97 2.16
C SER A 219 14.23 -15.01 1.06
N GLY A 220 14.34 -16.31 1.37
CA GLY A 220 14.36 -17.39 0.38
C GLY A 220 15.75 -17.57 -0.25
N PRO A 221 15.86 -18.18 -1.44
CA PRO A 221 17.14 -18.41 -2.08
C PRO A 221 17.75 -17.15 -2.69
N GLU A 222 19.09 -17.10 -2.77
CA GLU A 222 19.84 -15.98 -3.37
C GLU A 222 19.67 -15.89 -4.90
N ALA A 223 19.33 -17.01 -5.54
CA ALA A 223 19.10 -17.17 -6.97
C ALA A 223 17.96 -18.16 -7.22
N ASP A 224 17.35 -18.09 -8.41
CA ASP A 224 16.41 -19.12 -8.84
C ASP A 224 17.13 -20.46 -8.90
N PHE A 225 16.54 -21.50 -8.30
CA PHE A 225 17.12 -22.82 -8.36
C PHE A 225 16.05 -23.91 -8.41
N THR A 226 16.46 -25.07 -8.89
CA THR A 226 15.64 -26.27 -8.87
C THR A 226 16.49 -27.48 -8.56
N ASP A 227 15.91 -28.45 -7.87
CA ASP A 227 16.52 -29.75 -7.65
C ASP A 227 15.46 -30.86 -7.57
N LEU A 228 15.92 -32.11 -7.68
CA LEU A 228 15.13 -33.24 -7.24
C LEU A 228 14.95 -33.16 -5.73
N HIS A 229 13.70 -33.28 -5.29
CA HIS A 229 13.32 -33.12 -3.89
C HIS A 229 12.38 -34.22 -3.45
N ALA A 230 12.30 -34.41 -2.14
CA ALA A 230 11.39 -35.37 -1.52
C ALA A 230 10.66 -34.75 -0.32
N TRP A 231 9.38 -35.08 -0.19
CA TRP A 231 8.52 -34.65 0.90
C TRP A 231 7.49 -35.74 1.25
N ALA A 232 6.67 -35.49 2.26
CA ALA A 232 5.62 -36.42 2.68
C ALA A 232 4.24 -35.88 2.32
N GLU A 233 3.31 -36.78 2.02
CA GLU A 233 1.89 -36.43 1.93
C GLU A 233 1.07 -37.26 2.92
N VAL A 234 0.09 -36.63 3.56
CA VAL A 234 -0.83 -37.25 4.50
C VAL A 234 -2.26 -37.16 3.98
N TYR A 235 -3.04 -38.24 4.07
CA TYR A 235 -4.43 -38.26 3.64
C TYR A 235 -5.35 -37.81 4.79
N ILE A 236 -6.13 -36.75 4.60
CA ILE A 236 -7.12 -36.29 5.59
C ILE A 236 -8.51 -36.31 4.96
N PRO A 237 -9.54 -36.90 5.61
CA PRO A 237 -10.91 -36.87 5.12
C PRO A 237 -11.40 -35.43 4.81
N GLY A 238 -11.98 -35.25 3.63
CA GLY A 238 -12.36 -33.94 3.09
C GLY A 238 -11.24 -33.25 2.28
N ALA A 239 -9.99 -33.25 2.76
CA ALA A 239 -8.88 -32.58 2.09
C ALA A 239 -8.19 -33.45 1.02
N GLY A 240 -8.20 -34.77 1.19
CA GLY A 240 -7.40 -35.69 0.40
C GLY A 240 -5.92 -35.67 0.82
N TRP A 241 -5.01 -35.82 -0.14
CA TRP A 241 -3.56 -35.82 0.12
C TRP A 241 -3.03 -34.40 0.30
N VAL A 242 -2.47 -34.12 1.48
CA VAL A 242 -1.88 -32.84 1.88
C VAL A 242 -0.36 -32.98 1.96
N GLY A 243 0.38 -32.13 1.24
CA GLY A 243 1.84 -32.17 1.19
C GLY A 243 2.52 -31.37 2.30
N LEU A 244 3.52 -31.98 2.93
CA LEU A 244 4.32 -31.47 4.04
C LEU A 244 5.80 -31.67 3.74
N ASP A 245 6.57 -30.59 3.77
CA ASP A 245 8.01 -30.62 3.57
C ASP A 245 8.75 -30.45 4.91
N PRO A 246 9.24 -31.55 5.51
CA PRO A 246 9.96 -31.48 6.78
C PRO A 246 11.35 -30.85 6.66
N THR A 247 11.86 -30.65 5.43
CA THR A 247 13.14 -29.98 5.22
C THR A 247 13.02 -28.49 5.50
N SER A 248 11.93 -27.87 5.05
CA SER A 248 11.64 -26.45 5.26
C SER A 248 10.73 -26.17 6.46
N GLY A 249 10.02 -27.19 6.97
CA GLY A 249 8.99 -27.01 8.00
C GLY A 249 7.68 -26.45 7.45
N LEU A 250 7.55 -26.32 6.12
CA LEU A 250 6.39 -25.73 5.44
C LEU A 250 5.50 -26.78 4.78
N PHE A 251 4.29 -26.38 4.41
CA PHE A 251 3.44 -27.19 3.53
C PHE A 251 3.94 -27.06 2.08
N ALA A 252 3.64 -28.07 1.26
CA ALA A 252 4.00 -28.07 -0.15
C ALA A 252 3.19 -27.02 -0.94
N GLY A 253 3.90 -26.11 -1.63
CA GLY A 253 3.34 -25.02 -2.44
C GLY A 253 3.48 -25.26 -3.94
N GLU A 254 3.41 -24.19 -4.74
CA GLU A 254 3.53 -24.25 -6.20
C GLU A 254 4.89 -24.73 -6.71
N GLY A 255 5.93 -24.59 -5.90
CA GLY A 255 7.27 -25.10 -6.19
C GLY A 255 7.41 -26.62 -6.13
N HIS A 256 6.50 -27.32 -5.44
CA HIS A 256 6.55 -28.77 -5.23
C HIS A 256 5.81 -29.49 -6.34
N ILE A 257 6.54 -29.96 -7.36
CA ILE A 257 5.99 -30.65 -8.53
C ILE A 257 6.15 -32.18 -8.34
N PRO A 258 5.10 -32.92 -7.94
CA PRO A 258 5.21 -34.35 -7.69
C PRO A 258 5.45 -35.12 -8.99
N LEU A 259 6.43 -36.04 -8.98
CA LEU A 259 6.71 -36.94 -10.10
C LEU A 259 6.28 -38.38 -9.79
N SER A 260 6.46 -38.82 -8.53
CA SER A 260 6.06 -40.14 -8.06
C SER A 260 5.67 -40.11 -6.59
N CYS A 261 4.44 -40.52 -6.27
CA CYS A 261 3.91 -40.62 -4.91
C CYS A 261 3.64 -42.08 -4.57
N THR A 262 4.30 -42.62 -3.54
CA THR A 262 4.19 -44.05 -3.20
C THR A 262 4.27 -44.30 -1.69
N PRO A 263 3.76 -45.43 -1.16
CA PRO A 263 3.93 -45.75 0.25
C PRO A 263 5.38 -45.99 0.68
N GLU A 264 6.29 -46.33 -0.23
CA GLU A 264 7.66 -46.76 0.08
C GLU A 264 8.69 -46.04 -0.80
N PRO A 265 9.76 -45.42 -0.24
CA PRO A 265 10.72 -44.63 -1.02
C PRO A 265 11.34 -45.37 -2.21
N ALA A 266 11.61 -46.67 -2.07
CA ALA A 266 12.17 -47.49 -3.15
C ALA A 266 11.30 -47.55 -4.41
N SER A 267 9.98 -47.37 -4.26
CA SER A 267 9.04 -47.34 -5.40
C SER A 267 8.97 -45.97 -6.07
N ALA A 268 9.44 -44.91 -5.40
CA ALA A 268 9.48 -43.54 -5.90
C ALA A 268 10.84 -43.14 -6.51
N ALA A 269 11.81 -44.06 -6.57
CA ALA A 269 13.13 -43.79 -7.14
C ALA A 269 13.02 -43.24 -8.58
N PRO A 270 13.64 -42.08 -8.88
CA PRO A 270 13.51 -41.40 -10.18
C PRO A 270 13.96 -42.26 -11.36
N VAL A 271 15.04 -43.01 -11.18
CA VAL A 271 15.59 -43.95 -12.18
C VAL A 271 15.89 -45.28 -11.49
N VAL A 272 15.41 -46.38 -12.06
CA VAL A 272 15.69 -47.73 -11.59
C VAL A 272 16.05 -48.60 -12.79
N GLY A 273 17.18 -49.28 -12.75
CA GLY A 273 17.59 -50.19 -13.83
C GLY A 273 18.64 -51.18 -13.37
N SER A 274 18.91 -52.16 -14.23
CA SER A 274 20.02 -53.10 -14.06
C SER A 274 21.08 -52.85 -15.12
N LEU A 275 22.35 -53.01 -14.75
CA LEU A 275 23.50 -52.81 -15.62
C LEU A 275 24.54 -53.89 -15.35
N ASP A 276 25.39 -54.18 -16.34
CA ASP A 276 26.56 -55.04 -16.12
C ASP A 276 27.53 -54.37 -15.13
N GLU A 277 28.29 -55.15 -14.36
CA GLU A 277 29.32 -54.60 -13.47
C GLU A 277 30.28 -53.66 -14.24
N CYS A 278 30.44 -52.42 -13.82
CA CYS A 278 31.27 -51.41 -14.46
C CYS A 278 31.65 -50.28 -13.49
N GLU A 279 32.63 -49.47 -13.87
CA GLU A 279 32.89 -48.18 -13.22
C GLU A 279 32.02 -47.12 -13.90
N THR A 280 31.39 -46.25 -13.10
CA THR A 280 30.47 -45.22 -13.59
C THR A 280 30.87 -43.86 -13.06
N GLU A 281 31.04 -42.90 -13.96
CA GLU A 281 31.08 -41.48 -13.65
C GLU A 281 29.67 -40.92 -13.77
N PHE A 282 29.23 -40.17 -12.75
CA PHE A 282 27.89 -39.63 -12.66
C PHE A 282 27.95 -38.11 -12.70
N SER A 283 27.21 -37.51 -13.64
CA SER A 283 27.00 -36.08 -13.72
C SER A 283 25.53 -35.73 -13.87
N TRP A 284 25.16 -34.54 -13.42
CA TRP A 284 23.79 -34.07 -13.36
C TRP A 284 23.78 -32.55 -13.48
N VAL A 285 22.73 -32.03 -14.11
CA VAL A 285 22.50 -30.59 -14.29
C VAL A 285 21.03 -30.34 -14.05
N ASN A 286 20.73 -29.45 -13.10
CA ASN A 286 19.38 -28.99 -12.81
C ASN A 286 19.37 -27.46 -12.91
N GLU A 287 18.70 -26.95 -13.93
CA GLU A 287 18.61 -25.52 -14.20
C GLU A 287 17.15 -25.09 -14.29
N VAL A 288 16.86 -23.89 -13.80
CA VAL A 288 15.57 -23.25 -13.97
C VAL A 288 15.78 -21.84 -14.50
N VAL A 289 14.97 -21.45 -15.48
CA VAL A 289 14.98 -20.12 -16.05
C VAL A 289 13.55 -19.58 -16.13
N ARG A 290 13.37 -18.29 -15.85
CA ARG A 290 12.09 -17.61 -16.08
C ARG A 290 11.93 -17.37 -17.58
N VAL A 291 11.00 -18.08 -18.21
CA VAL A 291 10.75 -17.97 -19.67
C VAL A 291 9.73 -16.91 -20.02
N HIS A 292 8.88 -16.54 -19.06
CA HIS A 292 7.91 -15.45 -19.19
C HIS A 292 7.55 -14.92 -17.81
N GLU A 293 7.54 -13.60 -17.68
CA GLU A 293 7.08 -12.90 -16.48
C GLU A 293 6.06 -11.84 -16.90
N ASP A 294 4.87 -11.90 -16.30
CA ASP A 294 3.95 -10.75 -16.36
C ASP A 294 4.55 -9.58 -15.54
N PRO A 295 4.31 -8.31 -15.90
CA PRO A 295 4.76 -7.16 -15.11
C PRO A 295 4.19 -7.21 -13.69
N ARG A 296 5.05 -7.16 -12.66
CA ARG A 296 4.66 -7.28 -11.25
C ARG A 296 4.97 -5.99 -10.50
N VAL A 297 4.16 -5.67 -9.49
CA VAL A 297 4.34 -4.46 -8.69
C VAL A 297 5.61 -4.46 -7.85
N THR A 298 6.11 -5.63 -7.47
CA THR A 298 7.34 -5.83 -6.69
C THR A 298 8.60 -5.63 -7.52
N LEU A 299 8.53 -5.86 -8.84
CA LEU A 299 9.62 -5.62 -9.79
C LEU A 299 9.03 -5.08 -11.11
N PRO A 300 8.65 -3.78 -11.15
CA PRO A 300 7.84 -3.24 -12.23
C PRO A 300 8.59 -3.06 -13.54
N TYR A 301 9.92 -2.89 -13.49
CA TYR A 301 10.77 -2.63 -14.65
C TYR A 301 12.07 -3.40 -14.53
N SER A 302 12.53 -3.98 -15.65
CA SER A 302 13.88 -4.49 -15.78
C SER A 302 14.92 -3.37 -15.66
N ASP A 303 16.18 -3.73 -15.41
CA ASP A 303 17.26 -2.74 -15.30
C ASP A 303 17.52 -1.99 -16.62
N GLU A 304 17.32 -2.63 -17.77
CA GLU A 304 17.44 -1.99 -19.09
C GLU A 304 16.30 -0.99 -19.34
N GLU A 305 15.07 -1.36 -19.01
CA GLU A 305 13.92 -0.45 -19.10
C GLU A 305 14.11 0.74 -18.17
N TRP A 306 14.56 0.50 -16.92
CA TRP A 306 14.80 1.56 -15.95
C TRP A 306 15.89 2.52 -16.41
N ALA A 307 17.01 2.02 -16.95
CA ALA A 307 18.05 2.88 -17.52
C ALA A 307 17.53 3.77 -18.66
N THR A 308 16.59 3.26 -19.47
CA THR A 308 15.95 4.04 -20.54
C THR A 308 15.00 5.11 -19.98
N ILE A 309 14.23 4.78 -18.95
CA ILE A 309 13.35 5.72 -18.23
C ILE A 309 14.17 6.85 -17.60
N GLU A 310 15.28 6.50 -16.94
CA GLU A 310 16.19 7.44 -16.30
C GLU A 310 16.82 8.39 -17.32
N ALA A 311 17.29 7.86 -18.46
CA ALA A 311 17.81 8.66 -19.56
C ALA A 311 16.78 9.67 -20.10
N LEU A 312 15.52 9.25 -20.28
CA LEU A 312 14.45 10.17 -20.68
C LEU A 312 14.19 11.23 -19.61
N GLY A 313 14.23 10.86 -18.33
CA GLY A 313 14.08 11.80 -17.22
C GLY A 313 15.11 12.93 -17.28
N HIS A 314 16.37 12.61 -17.54
CA HIS A 314 17.42 13.62 -17.74
C HIS A 314 17.22 14.46 -19.02
N GLU A 315 16.74 13.87 -20.12
CA GLU A 315 16.42 14.60 -21.35
C GLU A 315 15.28 15.62 -21.14
N VAL A 316 14.21 15.21 -20.47
CA VAL A 316 13.08 16.09 -20.10
C VAL A 316 13.56 17.19 -19.16
N ASP A 317 14.43 16.89 -18.21
CA ASP A 317 15.01 17.87 -17.30
C ASP A 317 15.84 18.92 -18.03
N ALA A 318 16.68 18.50 -18.99
CA ALA A 318 17.43 19.41 -19.84
C ALA A 318 16.51 20.34 -20.64
N ARG A 319 15.42 19.81 -21.21
CA ARG A 319 14.42 20.60 -21.93
C ARG A 319 13.72 21.62 -21.03
N LEU A 320 13.34 21.23 -19.81
CA LEU A 320 12.75 22.13 -18.82
C LEU A 320 13.72 23.25 -18.39
N HIS A 321 15.01 22.93 -18.28
CA HIS A 321 16.05 23.91 -17.97
C HIS A 321 16.25 24.90 -19.12
N GLU A 322 16.37 24.40 -20.36
CA GLU A 322 16.49 25.24 -21.57
C GLU A 322 15.29 26.18 -21.75
N GLY A 323 14.08 25.71 -21.41
CA GLY A 323 12.84 26.49 -21.45
C GLY A 323 12.63 27.48 -20.29
N ASP A 324 13.54 27.53 -19.30
CA ASP A 324 13.39 28.29 -18.05
C ASP A 324 12.03 28.04 -17.36
N VAL A 325 11.56 26.79 -17.35
CA VAL A 325 10.27 26.43 -16.75
C VAL A 325 10.30 26.58 -15.23
N ALA A 326 11.46 26.32 -14.61
CA ALA A 326 11.68 26.35 -13.17
C ALA A 326 10.73 25.42 -12.39
N LEU A 327 10.40 24.26 -12.97
CA LEU A 327 9.47 23.29 -12.38
C LEU A 327 10.08 22.58 -11.18
N THR A 328 9.44 22.72 -10.03
CA THR A 328 9.67 21.87 -8.86
C THR A 328 8.56 20.84 -8.70
N MET A 329 8.92 19.64 -8.25
CA MET A 329 7.97 18.57 -7.94
C MET A 329 8.15 18.06 -6.52
N GLY A 330 7.07 18.03 -5.75
CA GLY A 330 7.02 17.38 -4.43
C GLY A 330 5.90 16.36 -4.38
N GLY A 331 5.62 15.87 -3.18
CA GLY A 331 4.50 14.95 -2.98
C GLY A 331 4.05 14.81 -1.53
N GLU A 332 2.90 14.18 -1.38
CA GLU A 332 2.31 13.79 -0.11
C GLU A 332 2.07 12.27 -0.10
N PRO A 333 3.14 11.43 -0.21
CA PRO A 333 2.99 9.97 -0.14
C PRO A 333 2.44 9.54 1.22
N THR A 334 1.63 8.48 1.18
CA THR A 334 0.96 7.93 2.36
C THR A 334 1.37 6.49 2.62
N PHE A 335 1.45 6.13 3.90
CA PHE A 335 1.98 4.86 4.37
C PHE A 335 1.08 4.22 5.43
N VAL A 336 1.09 2.89 5.50
CA VAL A 336 0.41 2.08 6.53
C VAL A 336 1.33 1.05 7.14
N SER A 337 1.00 0.48 8.30
CA SER A 337 1.80 -0.59 8.90
C SER A 337 1.90 -1.81 7.99
N ILE A 338 3.09 -2.40 7.87
CA ILE A 338 3.30 -3.70 7.21
C ILE A 338 2.83 -4.85 8.11
N ASP A 339 2.86 -4.66 9.44
CA ASP A 339 2.60 -5.73 10.43
C ASP A 339 1.13 -5.92 10.74
N ASN A 340 0.35 -4.86 10.66
CA ASN A 340 -1.07 -4.86 11.02
C ASN A 340 -1.84 -3.88 10.14
N MET A 341 -2.04 -4.22 8.87
CA MET A 341 -2.81 -3.39 7.93
C MET A 341 -4.29 -3.25 8.33
N ASP A 342 -4.78 -4.15 9.19
CA ASP A 342 -6.20 -4.30 9.54
C ASP A 342 -6.60 -3.50 10.78
N GLY A 343 -5.62 -2.97 11.51
CA GLY A 343 -5.87 -2.15 12.69
C GLY A 343 -6.78 -0.95 12.40
N ASP A 344 -7.58 -0.55 13.39
CA ASP A 344 -8.50 0.58 13.27
C ASP A 344 -7.77 1.86 12.85
N GLU A 345 -6.52 2.05 13.28
CA GLU A 345 -5.64 3.17 12.90
C GLU A 345 -5.23 3.21 11.44
N TRP A 346 -5.34 2.09 10.73
CA TRP A 346 -5.06 1.99 9.30
C TRP A 346 -6.34 1.96 8.47
N ASN A 347 -7.52 1.96 9.09
CA ASN A 347 -8.80 1.95 8.39
C ASN A 347 -9.66 3.18 8.65
N VAL A 348 -9.77 3.62 9.91
CA VAL A 348 -10.74 4.66 10.31
C VAL A 348 -10.12 5.72 11.21
N THR A 349 -9.32 5.33 12.20
CA THR A 349 -8.85 6.27 13.22
C THR A 349 -7.68 7.09 12.70
N ALA A 350 -7.70 8.38 13.01
CA ALA A 350 -6.64 9.30 12.62
C ALA A 350 -5.40 9.09 13.49
N ASP A 351 -5.57 8.82 14.79
CA ASP A 351 -4.48 8.82 15.77
C ASP A 351 -4.51 7.57 16.65
N SER A 352 -3.33 7.00 16.92
CA SER A 352 -3.12 5.90 17.85
C SER A 352 -1.68 5.92 18.40
N PRO A 353 -1.43 5.30 19.57
CA PRO A 353 -0.07 5.18 20.11
C PRO A 353 0.90 4.53 19.12
N GLU A 354 0.45 3.51 18.41
CA GLU A 354 1.27 2.78 17.43
C GLU A 354 1.59 3.63 16.20
N LYS A 355 0.61 4.37 15.67
CA LYS A 355 0.83 5.30 14.56
C LYS A 355 1.85 6.37 14.92
N ARG A 356 1.78 6.93 16.14
CA ARG A 356 2.77 7.89 16.66
C ARG A 356 4.16 7.28 16.75
N ARG A 357 4.28 6.04 17.25
CA ARG A 357 5.56 5.33 17.37
C ARG A 357 6.23 5.16 16.01
N LEU A 358 5.50 4.63 15.02
CA LEU A 358 6.00 4.41 13.66
C LEU A 358 6.33 5.73 12.96
N ALA A 359 5.51 6.76 13.13
CA ALA A 359 5.76 8.09 12.58
C ALA A 359 7.03 8.75 13.15
N LEU A 360 7.28 8.63 14.45
CA LEU A 360 8.50 9.14 15.09
C LEU A 360 9.74 8.35 14.67
N GLU A 361 9.62 7.03 14.48
CA GLU A 361 10.70 6.21 13.95
C GLU A 361 11.07 6.63 12.52
N LEU A 362 10.07 6.78 11.65
CA LEU A 362 10.25 7.26 10.28
C LEU A 362 10.87 8.67 10.27
N LEU A 363 10.34 9.59 11.08
CA LEU A 363 10.88 10.95 11.20
C LEU A 363 12.35 10.95 11.64
N GLY A 364 12.73 10.08 12.56
CA GLY A 364 14.12 9.91 13.00
C GLY A 364 15.05 9.52 11.86
N ARG A 365 14.66 8.50 11.08
CA ARG A 365 15.42 8.06 9.89
C ARG A 365 15.47 9.15 8.81
N ILE A 366 14.36 9.83 8.55
CA ILE A 366 14.27 10.96 7.62
C ILE A 366 15.25 12.06 8.04
N LYS A 367 15.28 12.42 9.33
CA LYS A 367 16.23 13.42 9.85
C LYS A 367 17.67 12.96 9.64
N GLU A 368 18.00 11.72 9.96
CA GLU A 368 19.37 11.20 9.80
C GLU A 368 19.86 11.26 8.35
N HIS A 369 18.96 11.02 7.38
CA HIS A 369 19.31 11.05 5.96
C HIS A 369 19.26 12.46 5.35
N PHE A 370 18.10 13.13 5.39
CA PHE A 370 17.88 14.40 4.67
C PHE A 370 18.33 15.64 5.42
N ALA A 371 18.33 15.60 6.76
CA ALA A 371 18.62 16.77 7.58
C ALA A 371 19.45 16.42 8.84
N PRO A 372 20.71 15.95 8.70
CA PRO A 372 21.52 15.54 9.85
C PRO A 372 21.66 16.64 10.93
N VAL A 373 21.75 17.90 10.49
CA VAL A 373 21.82 19.11 11.32
C VAL A 373 20.47 19.82 11.52
N GLY A 374 19.37 19.16 11.14
CA GLY A 374 18.01 19.66 11.29
C GLY A 374 17.48 19.59 12.72
N VAL A 375 16.39 20.31 12.96
CA VAL A 375 15.68 20.36 14.25
C VAL A 375 14.33 19.67 14.12
N LEU A 376 13.97 18.89 15.13
CA LEU A 376 12.65 18.29 15.25
C LEU A 376 11.70 19.27 15.94
N HIS A 377 10.51 19.43 15.36
CA HIS A 377 9.42 20.24 15.89
C HIS A 377 8.18 19.36 16.07
N HIS A 378 7.56 19.42 17.24
CA HIS A 378 6.32 18.72 17.57
C HIS A 378 5.15 19.72 17.57
N GLY A 379 4.39 19.76 16.50
CA GLY A 379 3.24 20.67 16.34
C GLY A 379 1.89 19.98 16.47
N GLU A 380 0.84 20.79 16.41
CA GLU A 380 -0.53 20.34 16.15
C GLU A 380 -0.80 20.35 14.63
N GLY A 381 -1.44 19.29 14.15
CA GLY A 381 -1.90 19.10 12.79
C GLY A 381 -3.31 19.62 12.57
N LYS A 382 -4.01 19.06 11.57
CA LYS A 382 -5.40 19.43 11.25
C LYS A 382 -6.33 19.03 12.42
N TRP A 383 -7.35 19.85 12.67
CA TRP A 383 -8.40 19.59 13.64
C TRP A 383 -9.75 19.57 12.93
N TYR A 384 -10.44 18.43 12.96
CA TYR A 384 -11.73 18.29 12.31
C TYR A 384 -12.90 18.42 13.30
N PRO A 385 -14.07 18.95 12.87
CA PRO A 385 -15.24 19.05 13.72
C PRO A 385 -15.65 17.68 14.30
N GLY A 386 -15.74 17.59 15.63
CA GLY A 386 -16.10 16.36 16.34
C GLY A 386 -14.90 15.60 16.95
N GLU A 387 -13.66 15.96 16.61
CA GLU A 387 -12.47 15.43 17.29
C GLU A 387 -12.20 16.19 18.61
N PRO A 388 -11.89 15.49 19.72
CA PRO A 388 -11.70 16.13 21.04
C PRO A 388 -10.41 16.95 21.14
N LEU A 389 -9.39 16.57 20.36
CA LEU A 389 -8.10 17.25 20.30
C LEU A 389 -7.65 17.38 18.83
N PRO A 390 -6.89 18.43 18.50
CA PRO A 390 -6.17 18.51 17.24
C PRO A 390 -5.19 17.33 17.11
N ARG A 391 -4.96 16.90 15.87
CA ARG A 391 -4.01 15.83 15.58
C ARG A 391 -2.58 16.29 15.83
N TRP A 392 -1.61 15.37 15.85
CA TRP A 392 -0.19 15.74 15.93
C TRP A 392 0.39 16.03 14.54
N ALA A 393 1.53 16.73 14.51
CA ALA A 393 2.30 16.96 13.31
C ALA A 393 3.79 16.99 13.67
N PHE A 394 4.58 16.09 13.09
CA PHE A 394 6.00 16.05 13.36
C PHE A 394 6.80 16.59 12.18
N THR A 395 7.64 17.58 12.42
CA THR A 395 8.35 18.29 11.36
C THR A 395 9.85 18.21 11.58
N VAL A 396 10.61 17.91 10.53
CA VAL A 396 12.06 18.15 10.48
C VAL A 396 12.30 19.45 9.74
N LEU A 397 13.05 20.38 10.32
CA LEU A 397 13.36 21.69 9.77
C LEU A 397 14.87 21.85 9.58
N TRP A 398 15.33 22.38 8.45
CA TRP A 398 16.75 22.70 8.24
C TRP A 398 16.97 23.89 7.30
N ARG A 399 18.15 24.50 7.36
CA ARG A 399 18.52 25.62 6.49
C ARG A 399 19.06 25.13 5.16
N LYS A 400 18.67 25.78 4.06
CA LYS A 400 19.22 25.50 2.71
C LYS A 400 20.72 25.79 2.59
N ASP A 401 21.27 26.64 3.46
CA ASP A 401 22.70 26.98 3.47
C ASP A 401 23.57 25.96 4.24
N GLY A 402 22.99 24.85 4.71
CA GLY A 402 23.68 23.77 5.42
C GLY A 402 24.13 24.13 6.83
N GLN A 403 23.87 25.35 7.32
CA GLN A 403 24.17 25.72 8.69
C GLN A 403 23.13 25.14 9.66
N PRO A 404 23.52 24.79 10.89
CA PRO A 404 22.57 24.27 11.88
C PRO A 404 21.56 25.35 12.31
N LEU A 405 20.29 24.96 12.47
CA LEU A 405 19.30 25.73 13.23
C LEU A 405 19.54 25.61 14.74
N TRP A 406 20.14 24.49 15.15
CA TRP A 406 20.47 24.14 16.53
C TRP A 406 21.86 23.49 16.54
N LYS A 407 22.79 24.04 17.31
CA LYS A 407 24.22 23.69 17.28
C LYS A 407 24.56 22.46 18.10
N ASP A 408 23.89 22.22 19.22
CA ASP A 408 24.18 21.08 20.11
C ASP A 408 23.03 20.07 20.16
N PRO A 409 23.05 19.03 19.30
CA PRO A 409 21.99 18.03 19.23
C PRO A 409 21.74 17.28 20.55
N SER A 410 22.71 17.25 21.48
CA SER A 410 22.51 16.59 22.78
C SER A 410 21.49 17.31 23.68
N LEU A 411 21.20 18.58 23.36
CA LEU A 411 20.21 19.41 24.04
C LEU A 411 18.81 19.34 23.41
N LEU A 412 18.61 18.57 22.34
CA LEU A 412 17.29 18.26 21.82
C LEU A 412 16.76 17.02 22.55
N GLY A 413 15.70 17.24 23.34
CA GLY A 413 15.03 16.20 24.13
C GLY A 413 14.19 15.27 23.27
N LYS A 414 14.01 14.02 23.73
CA LYS A 414 13.04 13.07 23.18
C LYS A 414 11.73 13.14 23.98
N PRO A 415 10.56 13.26 23.34
CA PRO A 415 9.29 13.46 24.04
C PRO A 415 8.87 12.27 24.93
N ASP A 416 9.26 11.04 24.57
CA ASP A 416 8.90 9.83 25.32
C ASP A 416 10.00 9.36 26.29
N PHE A 417 11.08 10.15 26.45
CA PHE A 417 12.15 9.84 27.39
C PHE A 417 11.97 10.61 28.69
N ASP A 418 11.91 9.88 29.81
CA ASP A 418 11.84 10.48 31.15
C ASP A 418 13.22 10.96 31.60
N TYR A 419 13.44 12.28 31.56
CA TYR A 419 14.67 12.91 32.06
C TYR A 419 14.62 13.20 33.57
N GLY A 420 13.51 12.88 34.24
CA GLY A 420 13.31 13.13 35.67
C GLY A 420 12.99 14.59 36.01
N TYR A 421 12.61 15.42 35.03
CA TYR A 421 12.30 16.83 35.27
C TYR A 421 10.96 17.01 35.99
N GLY A 422 10.82 18.11 36.73
CA GLY A 422 9.59 18.53 37.39
C GLY A 422 9.24 20.01 37.17
N PRO A 423 8.14 20.50 37.76
CA PRO A 423 7.72 21.90 37.62
C PRO A 423 8.80 22.92 38.03
N GLU A 424 9.63 22.60 39.02
CA GLU A 424 10.75 23.48 39.44
C GLU A 424 11.80 23.68 38.34
N ASP A 425 12.04 22.65 37.51
CA ASP A 425 12.96 22.74 36.37
C ASP A 425 12.39 23.63 35.27
N ALA A 426 11.08 23.52 34.98
CA ALA A 426 10.40 24.44 34.05
C ALA A 426 10.47 25.89 34.52
N LEU A 427 10.29 26.14 35.84
CA LEU A 427 10.43 27.47 36.42
C LEU A 427 11.85 28.01 36.25
N ARG A 428 12.86 27.21 36.60
CA ARG A 428 14.28 27.57 36.46
C ARG A 428 14.63 27.85 34.99
N PHE A 429 14.10 27.05 34.08
CA PHE A 429 14.26 27.25 32.64
C PHE A 429 13.63 28.57 32.21
N GLY A 430 12.36 28.82 32.54
CA GLY A 430 11.66 30.07 32.20
C GLY A 430 12.34 31.33 32.74
N GLN A 431 12.84 31.29 33.98
CA GLN A 431 13.59 32.41 34.59
C GLN A 431 14.95 32.65 33.91
N THR A 432 15.63 31.58 33.52
CA THR A 432 16.91 31.66 32.81
C THR A 432 16.68 32.16 31.38
N PHE A 433 15.64 31.67 30.71
CA PHE A 433 15.21 32.12 29.39
C PHE A 433 14.83 33.60 29.38
N ALA A 434 14.06 34.07 30.37
CA ALA A 434 13.77 35.49 30.55
C ALA A 434 15.07 36.31 30.70
N THR A 435 16.07 35.78 31.43
CA THR A 435 17.39 36.43 31.57
C THR A 435 18.16 36.47 30.24
N VAL A 436 18.13 35.38 29.47
CA VAL A 436 18.79 35.28 28.15
C VAL A 436 18.15 36.25 27.16
N LEU A 437 16.82 36.32 27.12
CA LEU A 437 16.05 37.30 26.35
C LEU A 437 16.08 38.72 26.92
N ARG A 438 16.64 38.94 28.11
CA ARG A 438 16.68 40.24 28.81
C ARG A 438 15.28 40.81 29.12
N CYS A 439 14.35 39.93 29.47
CA CYS A 439 13.05 40.27 30.03
C CYS A 439 13.09 40.15 31.57
N LEU A 440 12.22 40.89 32.25
CA LEU A 440 11.98 40.74 33.69
C LEU A 440 11.45 39.34 34.01
N LYS A 441 12.04 38.69 35.02
CA LYS A 441 11.62 37.36 35.49
C LYS A 441 10.23 37.41 36.13
N GLU A 442 9.86 38.59 36.62
CA GLU A 442 8.59 38.94 37.23
C GLU A 442 7.42 38.86 36.23
N HIS A 443 7.69 38.88 34.92
CA HIS A 443 6.68 38.69 33.89
C HIS A 443 6.33 37.22 33.65
N LEU A 444 7.05 36.26 34.25
CA LEU A 444 6.74 34.85 34.12
C LEU A 444 5.48 34.51 34.93
N VAL A 445 4.48 33.94 34.26
CA VAL A 445 3.16 33.65 34.84
C VAL A 445 2.98 32.15 35.01
N THR A 446 2.61 31.73 36.22
CA THR A 446 2.31 30.34 36.53
C THR A 446 0.92 29.95 36.01
N GLY A 447 0.85 28.86 35.24
CA GLY A 447 -0.40 28.27 34.75
C GLY A 447 -0.87 27.11 35.63
N PHE A 448 -2.16 27.12 35.97
CA PHE A 448 -2.83 26.07 36.73
C PHE A 448 -4.00 25.49 35.94
N GLU A 449 -4.35 24.24 36.21
CA GLU A 449 -5.62 23.66 35.75
C GLU A 449 -6.80 24.26 36.51
N ASP A 450 -7.94 24.48 35.83
CA ASP A 450 -9.11 25.06 36.49
C ASP A 450 -9.91 24.00 37.29
N ALA A 451 -9.54 23.83 38.56
CA ALA A 451 -10.20 22.93 39.49
C ALA A 451 -11.73 23.10 39.54
N PHE A 452 -12.22 24.35 39.45
CA PHE A 452 -13.64 24.64 39.51
C PHE A 452 -14.39 24.09 38.30
N TYR A 453 -13.79 24.21 37.10
CA TYR A 453 -14.38 23.67 35.87
C TYR A 453 -14.60 22.16 35.96
N TYR A 454 -13.58 21.42 36.43
CA TYR A 454 -13.65 19.97 36.53
C TYR A 454 -14.64 19.50 37.62
N LEU A 455 -14.69 20.17 38.77
CA LEU A 455 -15.67 19.88 39.83
C LEU A 455 -17.12 20.20 39.42
N TRP A 456 -17.32 21.31 38.69
CA TRP A 456 -18.63 21.66 38.14
C TRP A 456 -19.09 20.63 37.09
N ARG A 457 -18.17 20.20 36.22
CA ARG A 457 -18.42 19.18 35.21
C ARG A 457 -18.78 17.83 35.83
N GLU A 458 -18.04 17.39 36.86
CA GLU A 458 -18.37 16.19 37.63
C GLU A 458 -19.78 16.29 38.26
N GLY A 459 -20.12 17.43 38.88
CA GLY A 459 -21.42 17.65 39.50
C GLY A 459 -22.61 17.77 38.53
N THR A 460 -22.35 17.80 37.21
CA THR A 460 -23.38 17.81 36.16
C THR A 460 -23.58 16.45 35.50
N LEU A 461 -22.82 15.43 35.90
CA LEU A 461 -22.99 14.06 35.43
C LEU A 461 -24.28 13.42 36.01
N PRO A 462 -24.97 12.54 35.27
CA PRO A 462 -26.15 11.82 35.77
C PRO A 462 -25.84 10.93 36.98
N VAL A 463 -26.81 10.76 37.89
CA VAL A 463 -26.65 10.08 39.20
C VAL A 463 -26.30 8.58 39.07
N ASP A 464 -26.63 7.99 37.92
CA ASP A 464 -26.39 6.60 37.51
C ASP A 464 -25.01 6.38 36.86
N VAL A 465 -24.19 7.43 36.75
CA VAL A 465 -22.83 7.38 36.19
C VAL A 465 -21.81 7.39 37.33
N ASP A 466 -21.22 6.23 37.63
CA ASP A 466 -20.07 6.14 38.53
C ASP A 466 -18.83 6.79 37.86
N PRO A 467 -18.27 7.91 38.37
CA PRO A 467 -17.09 8.60 37.83
C PRO A 467 -15.79 7.78 37.90
N HIS A 468 -15.81 6.58 38.50
CA HIS A 468 -14.72 5.61 38.47
C HIS A 468 -15.02 4.31 37.67
N LYS A 469 -16.28 4.01 37.30
CA LYS A 469 -16.65 2.75 36.63
C LYS A 469 -17.55 2.82 35.38
N ALA A 470 -18.11 3.98 35.05
CA ALA A 470 -18.98 4.12 33.89
C ALA A 470 -18.18 4.26 32.58
N ASP A 471 -18.39 3.34 31.65
CA ASP A 471 -17.95 3.41 30.25
C ASP A 471 -18.95 4.27 29.46
N LEU A 472 -18.66 5.57 29.34
CA LEU A 472 -19.44 6.50 28.54
C LEU A 472 -18.53 7.24 27.56
N LYS A 473 -18.67 6.88 26.28
CA LYS A 473 -18.35 7.53 24.99
C LYS A 473 -17.08 8.39 24.78
N ASP A 474 -16.39 8.93 25.79
CA ASP A 474 -15.12 9.67 25.62
C ASP A 474 -14.05 9.26 26.66
N PRO A 475 -13.16 8.32 26.31
CA PRO A 475 -12.11 7.82 27.19
C PRO A 475 -11.01 8.83 27.55
N LEU A 476 -10.76 9.85 26.70
CA LEU A 476 -9.56 10.68 26.77
C LEU A 476 -9.67 11.78 27.83
N GLU A 477 -10.80 12.48 27.88
CA GLU A 477 -11.05 13.53 28.87
C GLU A 477 -11.08 12.98 30.29
N ARG A 478 -11.50 11.72 30.47
CA ARG A 478 -11.55 11.07 31.79
C ARG A 478 -10.19 10.53 32.23
N GLN A 479 -9.39 9.97 31.31
CA GLN A 479 -7.99 9.66 31.62
C GLN A 479 -7.22 10.91 32.05
N TYR A 480 -7.49 12.04 31.37
CA TYR A 480 -6.93 13.33 31.76
C TYR A 480 -7.43 13.76 33.14
N LEU A 481 -8.74 13.68 33.41
CA LEU A 481 -9.32 14.00 34.72
C LEU A 481 -8.75 13.13 35.86
N ALA A 482 -8.59 11.82 35.63
CA ALA A 482 -8.00 10.91 36.60
C ALA A 482 -6.54 11.26 36.89
N ALA A 483 -5.74 11.53 35.86
CA ALA A 483 -4.35 11.99 36.00
C ALA A 483 -4.26 13.34 36.75
N LEU A 484 -5.24 14.23 36.54
CA LEU A 484 -5.34 15.53 37.20
C LEU A 484 -5.64 15.41 38.70
N LEU A 485 -6.53 14.47 39.07
CA LEU A 485 -6.89 14.16 40.45
C LEU A 485 -5.73 13.51 41.22
N ASP A 486 -4.94 12.65 40.57
CA ASP A 486 -3.74 12.04 41.15
C ASP A 486 -2.58 13.05 41.34
N ARG A 487 -2.40 14.00 40.43
CA ARG A 487 -1.33 15.03 40.46
C ARG A 487 -1.57 16.15 41.48
N GLY A 488 -2.83 16.36 41.88
CA GLY A 488 -3.25 17.45 42.76
C GLY A 488 -3.42 18.80 42.04
N MET A 489 -4.55 19.46 42.27
CA MET A 489 -4.99 20.67 41.54
C MET A 489 -4.31 21.99 41.95
N THR A 490 -3.38 21.95 42.91
CA THR A 490 -2.55 23.10 43.34
C THR A 490 -1.15 23.08 42.73
N THR A 491 -0.81 22.03 41.98
CA THR A 491 0.50 21.87 41.33
C THR A 491 0.51 22.67 40.02
N PRO A 492 1.53 23.52 39.78
CA PRO A 492 1.69 24.20 38.49
C PRO A 492 1.71 23.23 37.32
N THR A 493 0.93 23.52 36.27
CA THR A 493 1.03 22.80 34.98
C THR A 493 2.33 23.19 34.28
N GLY A 494 2.61 24.49 34.23
CA GLY A 494 3.81 25.06 33.64
C GLY A 494 3.83 26.58 33.77
N TYR A 495 4.71 27.23 33.00
CA TYR A 495 4.96 28.67 33.10
C TYR A 495 4.90 29.33 31.72
N ALA A 496 4.25 30.49 31.62
CA ALA A 496 4.16 31.28 30.40
C ALA A 496 4.92 32.60 30.55
N LEU A 497 5.75 32.94 29.57
CA LEU A 497 6.38 34.26 29.46
C LEU A 497 5.68 35.02 28.31
N PRO A 498 4.83 36.02 28.61
CA PRO A 498 4.21 36.84 27.59
C PRO A 498 5.27 37.55 26.77
N ILE A 499 5.23 37.41 25.46
CA ILE A 499 6.19 38.03 24.55
C ILE A 499 5.49 38.54 23.30
N GLU A 500 5.97 39.65 22.76
CA GLU A 500 5.58 40.14 21.43
C GLU A 500 6.76 40.88 20.79
N TRP A 501 6.76 41.01 19.48
CA TRP A 501 7.81 41.73 18.77
C TRP A 501 7.52 43.23 18.71
N ASP A 502 8.42 44.03 19.26
CA ASP A 502 8.42 45.49 19.20
C ASP A 502 9.04 45.96 17.87
N ILE A 503 8.19 46.31 16.89
CA ILE A 503 8.62 46.70 15.54
C ILE A 503 9.58 47.92 15.56
N PRO A 504 9.27 49.07 16.21
CA PRO A 504 10.22 50.18 16.33
C PRO A 504 11.54 49.80 17.01
N GLY A 505 11.48 49.00 18.07
CA GLY A 505 12.66 48.60 18.85
C GLY A 505 13.47 47.44 18.25
N LYS A 506 12.92 46.73 17.25
CA LYS A 506 13.45 45.49 16.67
C LYS A 506 13.91 44.49 17.74
N ARG A 507 13.02 44.19 18.67
CA ARG A 507 13.30 43.38 19.87
C ARG A 507 12.03 42.66 20.31
N TRP A 508 12.17 41.61 21.12
CA TRP A 508 11.01 41.16 21.89
C TRP A 508 10.74 42.13 23.04
N ARG A 509 9.48 42.22 23.44
CA ARG A 509 9.07 42.85 24.70
C ARG A 509 8.16 41.89 25.44
N SER A 510 8.15 42.00 26.76
CA SER A 510 7.34 41.19 27.65
C SER A 510 6.57 42.11 28.59
N ALA A 511 5.43 41.64 29.10
CA ALA A 511 4.63 42.36 30.09
C ALA A 511 4.02 41.37 31.08
N GLN A 512 3.70 41.85 32.27
CA GLN A 512 3.03 41.05 33.30
C GLN A 512 1.54 40.88 32.99
N TRP A 513 1.08 39.67 32.68
CA TRP A 513 -0.36 39.41 32.57
C TRP A 513 -1.07 39.55 33.91
N THR A 514 -2.25 40.17 33.86
CA THR A 514 -3.13 40.34 35.02
C THR A 514 -4.48 39.68 34.73
N PHE A 515 -4.97 38.89 35.69
CA PHE A 515 -6.23 38.15 35.57
C PHE A 515 -7.18 38.52 36.70
N ARG A 516 -8.49 38.44 36.44
CA ARG A 516 -9.52 38.73 37.45
C ARG A 516 -9.49 37.79 38.66
N ARG A 517 -9.05 36.55 38.46
CA ARG A 517 -8.88 35.52 39.50
C ARG A 517 -7.47 35.53 40.12
N GLU A 518 -6.66 36.57 39.86
CA GLU A 518 -5.26 36.73 40.27
C GLU A 518 -4.26 35.69 39.72
N GLN A 519 -4.74 34.50 39.32
CA GLN A 519 -3.96 33.42 38.71
C GLN A 519 -4.40 33.13 37.27
N MET A 520 -3.50 32.57 36.47
CA MET A 520 -3.78 32.08 35.13
C MET A 520 -4.30 30.64 35.22
N PHE A 521 -5.59 30.46 34.95
CA PHE A 521 -6.21 29.15 34.79
C PHE A 521 -6.28 28.79 33.32
N LEU A 522 -5.69 27.66 32.94
CA LEU A 522 -5.67 27.17 31.56
C LEU A 522 -7.09 26.79 31.12
N LEU A 523 -7.34 26.92 29.81
CA LEU A 523 -8.51 26.31 29.20
C LEU A 523 -8.44 24.78 29.39
N PRO A 524 -9.56 24.12 29.68
CA PRO A 524 -9.58 22.68 29.91
C PRO A 524 -9.22 21.91 28.63
N GLY A 525 -8.42 20.85 28.76
CA GLY A 525 -8.06 19.97 27.64
C GLY A 525 -6.68 19.32 27.81
N GLY A 526 -6.38 18.34 26.96
CA GLY A 526 -5.11 17.59 26.97
C GLY A 526 -3.98 18.18 26.10
N SER A 527 -4.23 19.24 25.32
CA SER A 527 -3.21 19.90 24.49
C SER A 527 -2.10 20.56 25.34
N PRO A 528 -0.92 20.83 24.76
CA PRO A 528 0.12 21.65 25.39
C PRO A 528 -0.43 22.95 25.99
N MET A 529 0.14 23.41 27.12
CA MET A 529 -0.38 24.59 27.82
C MET A 529 -0.46 25.86 26.95
N GLY A 530 0.41 25.99 25.94
CA GLY A 530 0.45 27.14 25.03
C GLY A 530 -0.79 27.28 24.12
N PHE A 531 -1.44 26.17 23.76
CA PHE A 531 -2.73 26.20 23.04
C PHE A 531 -3.92 26.46 23.97
N ARG A 532 -3.71 26.34 25.28
CA ARG A 532 -4.76 26.45 26.32
C ARG A 532 -4.71 27.78 27.09
N LEU A 533 -4.02 28.79 26.57
CA LEU A 533 -3.88 30.08 27.24
C LEU A 533 -5.22 30.86 27.23
N PRO A 534 -5.68 31.40 28.37
CA PRO A 534 -6.96 32.10 28.48
C PRO A 534 -6.88 33.55 27.97
N LEU A 535 -6.43 33.76 26.73
CA LEU A 535 -6.12 35.08 26.16
C LEU A 535 -7.32 36.06 26.15
N GLN A 536 -8.55 35.53 26.09
CA GLN A 536 -9.78 36.33 26.17
C GLN A 536 -10.04 36.93 27.57
N SER A 537 -9.38 36.40 28.60
CA SER A 537 -9.48 36.90 29.98
C SER A 537 -8.57 38.09 30.28
N LEU A 538 -7.69 38.44 29.33
CA LEU A 538 -6.85 39.64 29.39
C LEU A 538 -7.73 40.89 29.11
N GLY A 539 -7.36 42.05 29.66
CA GLY A 539 -8.13 43.30 29.58
C GLY A 539 -8.47 43.79 28.16
N ALA A 540 -9.29 44.84 28.07
CA ALA A 540 -9.75 45.42 26.80
C ALA A 540 -8.57 45.72 25.86
N TYR A 541 -8.61 45.11 24.68
CA TYR A 541 -7.58 45.20 23.66
C TYR A 541 -8.17 45.94 22.47
N ASP A 542 -7.49 46.99 22.05
CA ASP A 542 -7.87 47.73 20.86
C ASP A 542 -7.48 46.93 19.61
N THR A 543 -8.48 46.32 18.96
CA THR A 543 -8.29 45.59 17.71
C THR A 543 -7.84 46.47 16.56
N SER A 544 -7.95 47.80 16.68
CA SER A 544 -7.45 48.75 15.67
C SER A 544 -5.93 48.99 15.77
N THR A 545 -5.30 48.65 16.90
CA THR A 545 -3.84 48.71 17.12
C THR A 545 -3.14 47.36 17.04
N TRP A 546 -3.85 46.26 16.75
CA TRP A 546 -3.22 45.07 16.16
C TRP A 546 -2.63 45.50 14.82
N ARG A 547 -1.41 46.04 14.86
CA ARG A 547 -0.51 46.09 13.73
C ARG A 547 -0.29 44.63 13.41
N ALA A 548 -1.15 44.07 12.56
CA ALA A 548 -0.89 42.79 11.95
C ALA A 548 0.53 42.90 11.44
N GLU A 549 1.46 42.19 12.08
CA GLU A 549 2.72 41.91 11.44
C GLU A 549 2.31 41.19 10.16
N LEU A 550 2.31 41.93 9.05
CA LEU A 550 1.91 41.37 7.77
C LEU A 550 2.86 40.20 7.55
N GLU A 551 2.29 39.01 7.38
CA GLU A 551 3.05 37.83 6.98
C GLU A 551 3.94 38.23 5.81
N ARG A 552 5.22 37.89 5.90
CA ARG A 552 6.16 38.17 4.82
C ARG A 552 5.63 37.54 3.54
N SER A 553 5.59 38.33 2.47
CA SER A 553 5.21 37.78 1.17
C SER A 553 6.25 36.74 0.75
N PRO A 554 5.85 35.53 0.34
CA PRO A 554 6.77 34.54 -0.23
C PRO A 554 7.61 35.06 -1.41
N MET A 555 7.13 36.11 -2.09
CA MET A 555 7.83 36.75 -3.22
C MET A 555 8.80 37.87 -2.79
N GLU A 556 8.80 38.30 -1.52
CA GLU A 556 9.64 39.42 -1.04
C GLU A 556 11.12 39.02 -0.95
N PRO A 557 12.06 39.73 -1.58
CA PRO A 557 13.49 39.42 -1.51
C PRO A 557 14.01 39.47 -0.07
N VAL A 558 14.73 38.42 0.34
CA VAL A 558 15.27 38.28 1.70
C VAL A 558 16.80 38.17 1.70
N PRO A 559 17.51 38.83 2.64
CA PRO A 559 18.95 38.65 2.78
C PRO A 559 19.31 37.25 3.32
N PRO A 560 20.57 36.80 3.18
CA PRO A 560 21.05 35.59 3.82
C PRO A 560 20.84 35.62 5.34
N LEU A 561 20.55 34.45 5.92
CA LEU A 561 20.40 34.31 7.36
C LEU A 561 21.72 34.59 8.08
N ALA A 562 21.64 35.13 9.29
CA ALA A 562 22.81 35.34 10.13
C ALA A 562 23.46 34.00 10.53
N ARG A 563 24.73 34.07 10.98
CA ARG A 563 25.46 32.89 11.44
C ARG A 563 24.78 32.32 12.71
N PRO A 564 24.70 31.00 12.87
CA PRO A 564 24.18 30.40 14.11
C PRO A 564 24.93 30.92 15.34
N GLY A 565 24.22 31.33 16.39
CA GLY A 565 24.83 31.91 17.60
C GLY A 565 25.14 33.40 17.53
N SER A 566 24.62 34.12 16.52
CA SER A 566 24.79 35.57 16.39
C SER A 566 23.49 36.37 16.51
N TYR A 567 22.35 35.69 16.69
CA TYR A 567 21.05 36.35 16.88
C TYR A 567 20.96 36.98 18.28
N LEU A 568 21.64 36.40 19.27
CA LEU A 568 21.77 36.99 20.61
C LEU A 568 23.02 37.87 20.69
N PRO A 569 22.93 39.07 21.32
CA PRO A 569 24.10 39.91 21.53
C PRO A 569 25.11 39.23 22.46
N ALA A 570 26.32 38.97 21.94
CA ALA A 570 27.46 38.47 22.73
C ALA A 570 27.64 39.33 23.98
N GLY A 571 27.65 38.67 25.15
CA GLY A 571 27.73 39.33 26.44
C GLY A 571 28.91 40.29 26.52
N ARG A 572 28.65 41.60 26.46
CA ARG A 572 29.55 42.59 27.04
C ARG A 572 29.24 42.67 28.52
N THR A 573 30.17 42.18 29.34
CA THR A 573 30.39 42.68 30.69
C THR A 573 30.39 44.21 30.65
N MET A 574 29.67 44.82 31.59
CA MET A 574 29.63 46.27 31.80
C MET A 574 31.03 46.81 32.10
N GLN A 575 31.81 47.17 31.08
CA GLN A 575 32.93 48.13 31.13
C GLN A 575 33.54 48.28 29.72
N GLY A 576 33.37 49.45 29.07
CA GLY A 576 34.16 49.80 27.87
C GLY A 576 33.52 50.79 26.88
N SER A 577 33.96 52.05 27.00
CA SER A 577 34.13 53.18 26.06
C SER A 577 33.04 53.58 25.02
N PRO A 578 32.69 54.88 24.94
CA PRO A 578 31.76 55.43 23.97
C PRO A 578 32.45 55.70 22.62
N GLY A 579 31.92 55.12 21.55
CA GLY A 579 32.28 55.50 20.18
C GLY A 579 32.49 54.31 19.25
N GLU A 580 31.41 53.60 18.91
CA GLU A 580 31.28 52.84 17.65
C GLU A 580 29.82 52.37 17.52
N SER A 581 29.09 52.94 16.57
CA SER A 581 27.69 52.62 16.29
C SER A 581 27.58 51.30 15.51
N ARG A 582 27.46 50.18 16.22
CA ARG A 582 26.85 48.95 15.70
C ARG A 582 25.36 48.96 16.06
N GLN A 583 24.48 48.68 15.09
CA GLN A 583 23.04 48.51 15.34
C GLN A 583 22.83 47.42 16.39
N VAL A 584 22.31 47.83 17.55
CA VAL A 584 22.03 46.97 18.70
C VAL A 584 20.60 46.46 18.58
N LEU A 585 20.40 45.15 18.38
CA LEU A 585 19.13 44.48 18.66
C LEU A 585 19.13 44.20 20.18
N GLY A 586 18.43 45.03 20.97
CA GLY A 586 18.51 45.00 22.43
C GLY A 586 17.26 45.52 23.14
N PHE A 587 16.82 44.75 24.14
CA PHE A 587 15.56 44.81 24.87
C PHE A 587 15.49 45.98 25.89
N ALA A 588 14.30 46.53 26.17
CA ALA A 588 14.04 47.41 27.32
C ALA A 588 12.64 47.15 27.86
N ASP A 589 12.49 47.23 29.18
CA ASP A 589 11.22 47.14 29.87
C ASP A 589 10.34 48.36 29.57
N VAL A 590 9.03 48.16 29.54
CA VAL A 590 8.05 49.25 29.51
C VAL A 590 8.08 49.94 30.88
N PRO A 591 8.36 51.25 30.97
CA PRO A 591 8.00 52.00 32.16
C PRO A 591 6.47 52.00 32.26
N GLU A 592 5.90 51.66 33.42
CA GLU A 592 4.47 51.85 33.69
C GLU A 592 4.08 53.33 33.45
N SER A 593 3.65 53.68 32.24
CA SER A 593 2.98 54.95 31.99
C SER A 593 1.49 54.70 32.09
N THR A 594 0.95 54.91 33.29
CA THR A 594 -0.49 55.05 33.51
C THR A 594 -0.94 56.40 32.98
N ASP A 595 -1.82 56.41 31.98
CA ASP A 595 -2.59 57.60 31.61
C ASP A 595 -3.56 57.98 32.74
N ALA A 596 -3.98 59.26 32.75
CA ALA A 596 -4.72 59.91 33.83
C ALA A 596 -6.14 59.33 34.13
N THR A 597 -6.52 58.24 33.46
CA THR A 597 -7.75 57.46 33.65
C THR A 597 -7.50 56.04 34.18
N GLY A 598 -6.25 55.65 34.45
CA GLY A 598 -5.92 54.35 35.03
C GLY A 598 -6.12 53.17 34.07
N HIS A 599 -6.01 53.38 32.76
CA HIS A 599 -5.97 52.32 31.76
C HIS A 599 -4.56 52.28 31.17
N ALA A 600 -4.05 51.12 30.80
CA ALA A 600 -2.75 51.00 30.13
C ALA A 600 -2.92 51.39 28.65
N SER A 601 -2.23 52.44 28.20
CA SER A 601 -2.33 52.96 26.81
C SER A 601 -1.44 52.27 25.77
N GLU A 602 -0.72 51.19 26.10
CA GLU A 602 -0.03 50.35 25.13
C GLU A 602 -0.43 48.88 25.27
N GLY A 603 -0.84 48.26 24.16
CA GLY A 603 -1.43 46.91 24.13
C GLY A 603 -0.53 45.84 24.76
N MET A 604 -1.14 45.00 25.60
CA MET A 604 -0.51 43.86 26.27
C MET A 604 -0.22 42.72 25.28
N PRO A 605 0.95 42.04 25.36
CA PRO A 605 1.27 40.89 24.53
C PRO A 605 0.20 39.80 24.64
N ARG A 606 -0.25 39.27 23.50
CA ARG A 606 -1.23 38.16 23.43
C ARG A 606 -0.62 36.83 22.99
N THR A 607 0.70 36.78 22.88
CA THR A 607 1.49 35.59 22.60
C THR A 607 2.42 35.32 23.78
N ALA A 608 2.80 34.05 23.99
CA ALA A 608 3.71 33.68 25.07
C ALA A 608 4.57 32.47 24.69
N MET A 609 5.81 32.45 25.17
CA MET A 609 6.57 31.19 25.28
C MET A 609 6.04 30.42 26.47
N CYS A 610 5.89 29.10 26.35
CA CYS A 610 5.48 28.28 27.49
C CYS A 610 6.49 27.18 27.79
N PHE A 611 6.64 26.87 29.07
CA PHE A 611 7.57 25.87 29.59
C PHE A 611 6.78 24.90 30.44
N GLU A 612 6.67 23.66 29.97
CA GLU A 612 5.83 22.63 30.58
C GLU A 612 6.62 21.33 30.70
N VAL A 613 6.58 20.67 31.85
CA VAL A 613 7.13 19.32 31.97
C VAL A 613 6.02 18.30 31.81
N ARG A 614 6.19 17.37 30.87
CA ARG A 614 5.27 16.25 30.63
C ARG A 614 6.06 14.96 30.59
N LYS A 615 5.63 13.96 31.37
CA LYS A 615 6.30 12.65 31.53
C LYS A 615 7.81 12.76 31.79
N GLY A 616 8.23 13.75 32.57
CA GLY A 616 9.63 13.98 32.94
C GLY A 616 10.50 14.62 31.86
N ALA A 617 9.94 15.00 30.70
CA ALA A 617 10.61 15.79 29.66
C ALA A 617 10.15 17.26 29.69
N LEU A 618 11.06 18.20 29.44
CA LEU A 618 10.76 19.63 29.37
C LEU A 618 10.39 20.04 27.95
N HIS A 619 9.16 20.47 27.76
CA HIS A 619 8.61 20.98 26.51
C HIS A 619 8.63 22.50 26.47
N VAL A 620 9.12 23.06 25.36
CA VAL A 620 9.21 24.49 25.11
C VAL A 620 8.29 24.85 23.95
N PHE A 621 7.21 25.54 24.29
CA PHE A 621 6.17 25.94 23.35
C PHE A 621 6.48 27.29 22.70
N PHE A 622 6.50 27.31 21.36
CA PHE A 622 6.68 28.50 20.54
C PHE A 622 5.32 29.11 20.16
N PRO A 623 5.09 30.41 20.39
CA PRO A 623 3.89 31.11 19.95
C PRO A 623 3.90 31.34 18.42
N PRO A 624 2.77 31.72 17.82
CA PRO A 624 2.74 32.10 16.42
C PRO A 624 3.58 33.36 16.20
N VAL A 625 4.46 33.34 15.19
CA VAL A 625 5.29 34.48 14.80
C VAL A 625 5.20 34.71 13.29
N SER A 626 5.26 35.97 12.88
CA SER A 626 5.04 36.36 11.47
C SER A 626 6.28 36.26 10.57
N GLN A 627 7.49 36.27 11.15
CA GLN A 627 8.76 36.28 10.42
C GLN A 627 9.75 35.25 10.97
N LEU A 628 10.51 34.64 10.07
CA LEU A 628 11.52 33.63 10.41
C LEU A 628 12.58 34.17 11.37
N GLU A 629 13.09 35.39 11.16
CA GLU A 629 14.14 35.96 12.01
C GLU A 629 13.70 36.07 13.48
N HIS A 630 12.42 36.35 13.73
CA HIS A 630 11.88 36.43 15.07
C HIS A 630 11.88 35.03 15.72
N TYR A 631 11.48 33.99 14.98
CA TYR A 631 11.55 32.60 15.43
C TYR A 631 12.99 32.18 15.77
N LEU A 632 13.96 32.51 14.90
CA LEU A 632 15.37 32.12 15.11
C LEU A 632 15.99 32.77 16.35
N ILE A 633 15.60 34.00 16.70
CA ILE A 633 16.03 34.64 17.95
C ILE A 633 15.53 33.86 19.17
N LEU A 634 14.25 33.43 19.14
CA LEU A 634 13.68 32.61 20.21
C LEU A 634 14.38 31.24 20.28
N LEU A 635 14.60 30.59 19.14
CA LEU A 635 15.26 29.29 19.08
C LEU A 635 16.68 29.35 19.64
N GLU A 636 17.47 30.38 19.28
CA GLU A 636 18.81 30.58 19.85
C GLU A 636 18.77 30.87 21.35
N ALA A 637 17.76 31.61 21.84
CA ALA A 637 17.55 31.86 23.26
C ALA A 637 17.20 30.59 24.04
N VAL A 638 16.38 29.71 23.46
CA VAL A 638 16.06 28.40 24.03
C VAL A 638 17.31 27.53 24.10
N GLU A 639 18.10 27.45 23.01
CA GLU A 639 19.34 26.67 22.98
C GLU A 639 20.36 27.16 24.01
N GLU A 640 20.59 28.48 24.09
CA GLU A 640 21.51 29.06 25.08
C GLU A 640 21.04 28.81 26.52
N THR A 641 19.72 28.80 26.75
CA THR A 641 19.13 28.47 28.06
C THR A 641 19.35 27.00 28.41
N ALA A 642 19.04 26.09 27.47
CA ALA A 642 19.25 24.64 27.61
C ALA A 642 20.73 24.34 27.90
N LYS A 643 21.64 25.01 27.20
CA LYS A 643 23.08 24.85 27.39
C LYS A 643 23.55 25.31 28.78
N ARG A 644 23.05 26.43 29.28
CA ARG A 644 23.41 26.94 30.63
C ARG A 644 22.94 26.03 31.75
N LEU A 645 21.82 25.35 31.56
CA LEU A 645 21.21 24.49 32.57
C LEU A 645 21.56 23.00 32.39
N GLY A 646 22.11 22.62 31.23
CA GLY A 646 22.34 21.21 30.90
C GLY A 646 21.03 20.43 30.76
N THR A 647 19.99 21.08 30.24
CA THR A 647 18.61 20.55 30.19
C THR A 647 18.18 20.37 28.74
N PRO A 648 18.19 19.13 28.19
CA PRO A 648 17.56 18.84 26.92
C PRO A 648 16.08 19.22 26.88
N VAL A 649 15.64 19.77 25.75
CA VAL A 649 14.26 20.29 25.58
C VAL A 649 13.60 19.78 24.31
N VAL A 650 12.29 19.55 24.39
CA VAL A 650 11.44 19.23 23.24
C VAL A 650 10.88 20.54 22.68
N ILE A 651 11.10 20.78 21.39
CA ILE A 651 10.59 21.97 20.70
C ILE A 651 9.18 21.68 20.17
N GLU A 652 8.22 22.52 20.55
CA GLU A 652 6.82 22.36 20.15
C GLU A 652 6.08 23.69 19.97
N GLY A 653 4.82 23.61 19.53
CA GLY A 653 3.90 24.74 19.45
C GLY A 653 3.50 25.07 18.02
N TYR A 654 3.40 26.37 17.72
CA TYR A 654 3.07 26.82 16.38
C TYR A 654 4.26 26.63 15.42
N ASP A 655 3.96 26.15 14.21
CA ASP A 655 4.96 25.92 13.17
C ASP A 655 5.75 27.21 12.86
N MET A 656 7.02 27.03 12.47
CA MET A 656 7.86 28.10 11.95
C MET A 656 7.18 28.76 10.74
N PRO A 657 7.15 30.10 10.63
CA PRO A 657 6.56 30.76 9.47
C PRO A 657 7.28 30.36 8.19
N TYR A 658 6.53 30.18 7.11
CA TYR A 658 7.08 29.84 5.81
C TYR A 658 8.15 30.86 5.37
N ASP A 659 9.33 30.36 4.99
CA ASP A 659 10.43 31.17 4.48
C ASP A 659 11.30 30.33 3.54
N ARG A 660 11.64 30.90 2.38
CA ARG A 660 12.40 30.22 1.31
C ARG A 660 13.83 29.79 1.69
N ARG A 661 14.36 30.21 2.85
CA ARG A 661 15.69 29.84 3.33
C ARG A 661 15.69 28.56 4.17
N ILE A 662 14.50 28.04 4.48
CA ILE A 662 14.26 26.83 5.28
C ILE A 662 13.62 25.77 4.40
N GLU A 663 13.97 24.52 4.63
CA GLU A 663 13.28 23.33 4.12
C GLU A 663 12.64 22.57 5.26
N SER A 664 11.60 21.81 4.92
CA SER A 664 10.88 20.99 5.90
C SER A 664 10.37 19.69 5.31
N ILE A 665 10.37 18.63 6.11
CA ILE A 665 9.58 17.42 5.88
C ILE A 665 8.61 17.28 7.03
N LYS A 666 7.34 17.02 6.73
CA LYS A 666 6.27 16.91 7.74
C LYS A 666 5.64 15.52 7.69
N VAL A 667 5.62 14.82 8.81
CA VAL A 667 4.97 13.53 9.02
C VAL A 667 3.70 13.78 9.83
N THR A 668 2.54 13.49 9.24
CA THR A 668 1.23 13.77 9.83
C THR A 668 0.33 12.54 9.85
N PRO A 669 -0.56 12.42 10.84
CA PRO A 669 -1.60 11.40 10.86
C PRO A 669 -2.77 11.84 9.99
N ASP A 670 -3.24 10.94 9.15
CA ASP A 670 -4.54 11.05 8.50
C ASP A 670 -5.38 9.79 8.74
N PRO A 671 -6.71 9.84 8.52
CA PRO A 671 -7.57 8.69 8.77
C PRO A 671 -7.08 7.52 7.91
N GLY A 672 -6.69 6.44 8.57
CA GLY A 672 -6.21 5.23 7.93
C GLY A 672 -4.78 5.26 7.37
N VAL A 673 -4.03 6.37 7.47
CA VAL A 673 -2.65 6.48 6.95
C VAL A 673 -1.74 7.39 7.79
N ILE A 674 -0.43 7.27 7.58
CA ILE A 674 0.55 8.33 7.86
C ILE A 674 0.85 9.03 6.53
N GLU A 675 0.75 10.35 6.49
CA GLU A 675 1.11 11.17 5.33
C GLU A 675 2.49 11.81 5.56
N VAL A 676 3.34 11.81 4.54
CA VAL A 676 4.64 12.49 4.55
C VAL A 676 4.64 13.59 3.49
N ASN A 677 4.67 14.84 3.91
CA ASN A 677 4.87 15.98 3.03
C ASN A 677 6.37 16.13 2.78
N ILE A 678 6.85 15.71 1.61
CA ILE A 678 8.27 15.80 1.25
C ILE A 678 8.61 17.16 0.66
N HIS A 679 9.81 17.65 0.95
CA HIS A 679 10.36 18.86 0.35
C HIS A 679 10.46 18.74 -1.18
N PRO A 680 10.29 19.85 -1.93
CA PRO A 680 10.25 19.80 -3.39
C PRO A 680 11.62 19.50 -4.01
N SER A 681 11.60 18.74 -5.11
CA SER A 681 12.76 18.43 -5.94
C SER A 681 12.81 19.36 -7.16
N THR A 682 14.01 19.80 -7.52
CA THR A 682 14.23 20.77 -8.62
C THR A 682 14.62 20.10 -9.94
N CYS A 683 15.26 18.94 -9.89
CA CYS A 683 15.70 18.16 -11.04
C CYS A 683 15.25 16.69 -10.93
N TRP A 684 15.42 15.95 -12.03
CA TRP A 684 15.07 14.53 -12.09
C TRP A 684 15.86 13.66 -11.11
N GLU A 685 17.18 13.87 -11.01
CA GLU A 685 18.08 13.12 -10.10
C GLU A 685 17.63 13.24 -8.65
N GLN A 686 17.39 14.48 -8.19
CA GLN A 686 16.90 14.74 -6.83
C GLN A 686 15.53 14.08 -6.58
N LEU A 687 14.64 14.06 -7.57
CA LEU A 687 13.33 13.43 -7.45
C LEU A 687 13.43 11.90 -7.29
N CYS A 688 14.30 11.27 -8.09
CA CYS A 688 14.62 9.84 -8.00
C CYS A 688 15.18 9.47 -6.62
N ASP A 689 16.18 10.22 -6.15
CA ASP A 689 16.82 9.98 -4.86
C ASP A 689 15.83 10.16 -3.71
N ASN A 690 15.13 11.29 -3.67
CA ASN A 690 14.18 11.62 -2.62
C ASN A 690 13.06 10.58 -2.49
N THR A 691 12.51 10.14 -3.63
CA THR A 691 11.42 9.16 -3.65
C THR A 691 11.92 7.78 -3.24
N THR A 692 13.04 7.32 -3.80
CA THR A 692 13.59 5.98 -3.51
C THR A 692 13.99 5.85 -2.05
N VAL A 693 14.67 6.87 -1.51
CA VAL A 693 15.07 6.91 -0.10
C VAL A 693 13.85 6.92 0.80
N LEU A 694 12.83 7.74 0.53
CA LEU A 694 11.65 7.79 1.40
C LEU A 694 10.92 6.44 1.47
N TYR A 695 10.75 5.74 0.34
CA TYR A 695 10.17 4.41 0.31
C TYR A 695 10.98 3.42 1.15
N GLU A 696 12.31 3.43 1.03
CA GLU A 696 13.17 2.53 1.79
C GLU A 696 13.17 2.84 3.29
N LEU A 697 13.22 4.13 3.67
CA LEU A 697 13.13 4.54 5.08
C LEU A 697 11.78 4.17 5.69
N ALA A 698 10.68 4.31 4.95
CA ALA A 698 9.35 3.86 5.37
C ALA A 698 9.34 2.34 5.59
N ARG A 699 9.86 1.56 4.62
CA ARG A 699 9.97 0.10 4.73
C ARG A 699 10.75 -0.33 5.97
N GLN A 700 11.92 0.28 6.20
CA GLN A 700 12.75 0.02 7.39
C GLN A 700 12.06 0.42 8.71
N SER A 701 11.15 1.39 8.67
CA SER A 701 10.27 1.77 9.78
C SER A 701 9.00 0.92 9.86
N ARG A 702 8.93 -0.22 9.16
CA ARG A 702 7.78 -1.14 9.12
C ARG A 702 6.50 -0.51 8.56
N LEU A 703 6.67 0.43 7.63
CA LEU A 703 5.60 1.11 6.90
C LEU A 703 5.64 0.76 5.41
N GLY A 704 4.49 0.40 4.85
CA GLY A 704 4.29 0.01 3.45
C GLY A 704 3.34 0.96 2.72
N THR A 705 3.25 0.78 1.40
CA THR A 705 2.54 1.68 0.48
C THR A 705 1.29 1.05 -0.14
N GLU A 706 0.93 -0.13 0.33
CA GLU A 706 -0.13 -0.95 -0.24
C GLU A 706 -0.99 -1.60 0.85
N LYS A 707 -2.18 -2.03 0.43
CA LYS A 707 -3.14 -2.79 1.23
C LYS A 707 -3.74 -3.91 0.40
N PHE A 708 -4.21 -4.93 1.08
CA PHE A 708 -4.99 -6.00 0.48
C PHE A 708 -6.46 -5.88 0.87
N MET A 709 -7.36 -6.21 -0.06
CA MET A 709 -8.78 -6.40 0.22
C MET A 709 -9.03 -7.86 0.61
N LEU A 710 -10.12 -8.14 1.33
CA LEU A 710 -10.48 -9.50 1.77
C LEU A 710 -10.48 -10.53 0.63
N ASP A 711 -10.85 -10.08 -0.56
CA ASP A 711 -11.00 -10.90 -1.75
C ASP A 711 -9.70 -11.09 -2.55
N GLY A 712 -8.58 -10.62 -1.97
CA GLY A 712 -7.23 -10.70 -2.53
C GLY A 712 -6.89 -9.55 -3.48
N ARG A 713 -7.76 -8.57 -3.73
CA ARG A 713 -7.38 -7.41 -4.55
C ARG A 713 -6.28 -6.60 -3.88
N HIS A 714 -5.41 -6.06 -4.72
CA HIS A 714 -4.31 -5.22 -4.31
C HIS A 714 -4.69 -3.74 -4.51
N THR A 715 -4.50 -2.89 -3.51
CA THR A 715 -4.79 -1.45 -3.57
C THR A 715 -3.66 -0.64 -2.95
N GLY A 716 -3.64 0.67 -3.20
CA GLY A 716 -2.78 1.56 -2.43
C GLY A 716 -3.29 1.71 -0.99
N THR A 717 -2.59 2.51 -0.21
CA THR A 717 -2.92 2.82 1.21
C THR A 717 -4.31 3.44 1.44
N GLY A 718 -4.95 3.98 0.39
CA GLY A 718 -6.23 4.68 0.45
C GLY A 718 -6.14 6.19 0.77
N GLY A 719 -4.98 6.69 1.20
CA GLY A 719 -4.74 8.11 1.47
C GLY A 719 -4.34 8.95 0.25
N GLY A 720 -3.99 8.28 -0.85
CA GLY A 720 -3.50 8.91 -2.09
C GLY A 720 -1.99 9.16 -2.08
N ASN A 721 -1.49 9.68 -3.21
CA ASN A 721 -0.12 10.15 -3.41
C ASN A 721 -0.21 11.48 -4.17
N HIS A 722 -0.57 12.55 -3.46
CA HIS A 722 -0.74 13.83 -4.12
C HIS A 722 0.61 14.29 -4.69
N VAL A 723 0.63 14.65 -5.97
CA VAL A 723 1.83 15.19 -6.62
C VAL A 723 1.71 16.69 -6.68
N THR A 724 2.70 17.41 -6.15
CA THR A 724 2.70 18.87 -6.13
C THR A 724 3.62 19.41 -7.21
N LEU A 725 3.12 20.38 -7.98
CA LEU A 725 3.82 21.03 -9.08
C LEU A 725 3.91 22.52 -8.79
N GLY A 726 5.09 23.12 -8.93
CA GLY A 726 5.27 24.55 -8.69
C GLY A 726 6.61 25.05 -9.19
N GLY A 727 7.10 26.13 -8.58
CA GLY A 727 8.48 26.57 -8.72
C GLY A 727 9.10 26.86 -7.36
N GLU A 728 10.42 27.10 -7.33
CA GLU A 728 11.15 27.39 -6.08
C GLU A 728 10.56 28.57 -5.28
N THR A 729 9.97 29.53 -6.00
CA THR A 729 9.21 30.64 -5.45
C THR A 729 7.94 30.86 -6.27
N PRO A 730 6.89 31.51 -5.72
CA PRO A 730 5.63 31.69 -6.44
C PRO A 730 5.76 32.48 -7.73
N ASP A 731 6.69 33.45 -7.79
CA ASP A 731 7.00 34.21 -9.00
C ASP A 731 7.76 33.40 -10.07
N ARG A 732 8.42 32.31 -9.66
CA ARG A 732 9.06 31.34 -10.56
C ARG A 732 8.13 30.19 -10.95
N SER A 733 6.95 30.07 -10.32
CA SER A 733 5.98 29.03 -10.64
C SER A 733 5.58 29.07 -12.12
N PRO A 734 5.64 27.93 -12.84
CA PRO A 734 5.27 27.88 -14.24
C PRO A 734 3.78 28.20 -14.46
N PHE A 735 2.90 27.89 -13.50
CA PHE A 735 1.47 28.17 -13.59
C PHE A 735 1.11 29.64 -13.41
N ILE A 736 1.91 30.38 -12.62
CA ILE A 736 1.73 31.83 -12.46
C ILE A 736 2.30 32.57 -13.67
N ARG A 737 3.47 32.14 -14.17
CA ARG A 737 4.11 32.76 -15.34
C ARG A 737 3.36 32.49 -16.65
N ARG A 738 2.80 31.29 -16.80
CA ARG A 738 2.05 30.84 -17.98
C ARG A 738 0.73 30.16 -17.55
N PRO A 739 -0.33 30.95 -17.33
CA PRO A 739 -1.65 30.42 -16.95
C PRO A 739 -2.24 29.41 -17.95
N ASP A 740 -1.84 29.50 -19.22
CA ASP A 740 -2.22 28.55 -20.28
C ASP A 740 -1.68 27.13 -20.07
N LEU A 741 -0.63 26.96 -19.25
CA LEU A 741 -0.12 25.64 -18.87
C LEU A 741 -1.14 24.86 -18.04
N LEU A 742 -1.76 25.51 -17.03
CA LEU A 742 -2.78 24.86 -16.21
C LEU A 742 -4.02 24.51 -17.04
N ARG A 743 -4.42 25.41 -17.96
CA ARG A 743 -5.48 25.11 -18.95
C ARG A 743 -5.13 23.89 -19.80
N SER A 744 -3.89 23.82 -20.31
CA SER A 744 -3.42 22.71 -21.14
C SER A 744 -3.51 21.39 -20.39
N LEU A 745 -3.06 21.34 -19.14
CA LEU A 745 -3.15 20.15 -18.29
C LEU A 745 -4.60 19.73 -18.04
N ILE A 746 -5.48 20.67 -17.63
CA ILE A 746 -6.89 20.37 -17.37
C ILE A 746 -7.57 19.85 -18.64
N THR A 747 -7.34 20.51 -19.77
CA THR A 747 -7.94 20.13 -21.06
C THR A 747 -7.43 18.76 -21.52
N PHE A 748 -6.13 18.50 -21.38
CA PHE A 748 -5.54 17.22 -21.77
C PHE A 748 -6.05 16.07 -20.91
N TRP A 749 -6.10 16.23 -19.57
CA TRP A 749 -6.73 15.25 -18.67
C TRP A 749 -8.21 15.05 -18.98
N GLN A 750 -8.93 16.12 -19.32
CA GLN A 750 -10.34 16.03 -19.68
C GLN A 750 -10.54 15.24 -20.98
N ASN A 751 -9.68 15.47 -21.98
CA ASN A 751 -9.69 14.75 -23.26
C ASN A 751 -9.19 13.30 -23.17
N HIS A 752 -8.39 12.97 -22.16
CA HIS A 752 -7.84 11.62 -21.95
C HIS A 752 -8.24 11.06 -20.57
N PRO A 753 -9.48 10.55 -20.41
CA PRO A 753 -9.96 10.00 -19.14
C PRO A 753 -9.11 8.86 -18.58
N GLY A 754 -8.34 8.15 -19.42
CA GLY A 754 -7.42 7.11 -18.97
C GLY A 754 -6.38 7.61 -17.96
N LEU A 755 -5.99 8.88 -18.02
CA LEU A 755 -5.07 9.51 -17.05
C LEU A 755 -5.67 9.63 -15.65
N SER A 756 -7.00 9.75 -15.51
CA SER A 756 -7.64 9.75 -14.20
C SER A 756 -7.84 8.32 -13.70
N TYR A 757 -8.34 7.43 -14.55
CA TYR A 757 -8.81 6.12 -14.11
C TYR A 757 -7.70 5.07 -13.92
N LEU A 758 -6.57 5.17 -14.63
CA LEU A 758 -5.45 4.25 -14.40
C LEU A 758 -4.86 4.47 -13.00
N PHE A 759 -4.64 5.73 -12.63
CA PHE A 759 -3.91 6.12 -11.43
C PHE A 759 -4.81 6.31 -10.19
N SER A 760 -6.14 6.32 -10.33
CA SER A 760 -7.09 6.54 -9.23
C SER A 760 -7.30 5.35 -8.31
N GLY A 761 -7.60 5.57 -7.03
CA GLY A 761 -8.07 4.48 -6.14
C GLY A 761 -9.39 3.86 -6.58
N LEU A 762 -9.86 2.83 -5.86
CA LEU A 762 -11.12 2.13 -6.21
C LEU A 762 -12.38 2.97 -5.98
N PHE A 763 -12.32 3.98 -5.11
CA PHE A 763 -13.45 4.86 -4.82
C PHE A 763 -13.54 5.99 -5.87
N LEU A 764 -14.28 5.71 -6.95
CA LEU A 764 -14.42 6.57 -8.13
C LEU A 764 -15.80 7.19 -8.28
N GLY A 765 -15.86 8.23 -9.12
CA GLY A 765 -17.09 8.92 -9.53
C GLY A 765 -17.31 10.26 -8.82
N PRO A 766 -18.49 10.88 -9.00
CA PRO A 766 -18.78 12.26 -8.57
C PRO A 766 -18.58 12.55 -7.08
N THR A 767 -18.67 11.52 -6.25
CA THR A 767 -18.58 11.61 -4.78
C THR A 767 -17.23 11.13 -4.23
N SER A 768 -16.29 10.81 -5.12
CA SER A 768 -14.93 10.38 -4.78
C SER A 768 -14.12 11.47 -4.04
N GLN A 769 -12.93 11.13 -3.56
CA GLN A 769 -12.06 12.10 -2.88
C GLN A 769 -11.51 13.17 -3.83
N ALA A 770 -11.39 12.86 -5.12
CA ALA A 770 -10.84 13.73 -6.15
C ALA A 770 -11.55 13.49 -7.50
N PRO A 771 -12.83 13.85 -7.65
CA PRO A 771 -13.58 13.61 -8.87
C PRO A 771 -13.04 14.48 -10.00
N ARG A 772 -13.16 13.95 -11.22
CA ARG A 772 -12.87 14.72 -12.43
C ARG A 772 -13.81 15.92 -12.55
N VAL A 773 -13.35 16.93 -13.27
CA VAL A 773 -14.14 18.15 -13.50
C VAL A 773 -15.47 17.86 -14.22
N ASP A 774 -15.58 16.78 -14.99
CA ASP A 774 -16.77 16.41 -15.78
C ASP A 774 -17.61 15.26 -15.20
N GLU A 775 -17.27 14.74 -14.02
CA GLU A 775 -18.09 13.70 -13.36
C GLU A 775 -19.21 14.26 -12.48
N GLY A 776 -19.13 15.54 -12.12
CA GLY A 776 -20.08 16.22 -11.24
C GLY A 776 -21.31 16.77 -11.97
N ARG A 777 -21.40 18.11 -12.04
CA ARG A 777 -22.53 18.79 -12.69
C ARG A 777 -22.34 18.87 -14.21
N GLU A 778 -23.41 18.62 -14.97
CA GLU A 778 -23.39 18.63 -16.43
C GLU A 778 -23.02 20.00 -17.05
N ASP A 779 -23.40 21.10 -16.40
CA ASP A 779 -23.15 22.46 -16.88
C ASP A 779 -21.71 22.95 -16.62
N ARG A 780 -20.94 22.23 -15.80
CA ARG A 780 -19.60 22.65 -15.36
C ARG A 780 -18.62 22.83 -16.51
N LEU A 781 -18.68 21.98 -17.54
CA LEU A 781 -17.79 22.11 -18.69
C LEU A 781 -18.11 23.34 -19.55
N PHE A 782 -19.38 23.77 -19.60
CA PHE A 782 -19.76 25.00 -20.30
C PHE A 782 -19.18 26.24 -19.59
N GLU A 783 -19.29 26.28 -18.26
CA GLU A 783 -18.69 27.36 -17.47
C GLU A 783 -17.15 27.34 -17.53
N LEU A 784 -16.54 26.15 -17.62
CA LEU A 784 -15.10 26.02 -17.81
C LEU A 784 -14.62 26.53 -19.17
N ASP A 785 -15.39 26.31 -20.25
CA ASP A 785 -15.10 26.90 -21.57
C ASP A 785 -15.10 28.43 -21.52
N ILE A 786 -16.01 29.04 -20.76
CA ILE A 786 -16.04 30.50 -20.53
C ILE A 786 -14.83 30.94 -19.71
N ALA A 787 -14.52 30.23 -18.62
CA ALA A 787 -13.37 30.53 -17.77
C ALA A 787 -12.05 30.51 -18.56
N PHE A 788 -11.87 29.53 -19.47
CA PHE A 788 -10.71 29.45 -20.36
C PHE A 788 -10.56 30.66 -21.30
N GLN A 789 -11.65 31.30 -21.69
CA GLN A 789 -11.62 32.54 -22.49
C GLN A 789 -11.24 33.77 -21.66
N GLN A 790 -11.37 33.69 -20.33
CA GLN A 790 -11.06 34.78 -19.39
C GLN A 790 -9.72 34.58 -18.68
N LEU A 791 -8.92 33.58 -19.09
CA LEU A 791 -7.63 33.35 -18.45
C LEU A 791 -6.67 34.52 -18.69
N PRO A 792 -5.91 34.92 -17.65
CA PRO A 792 -4.91 35.97 -17.77
C PRO A 792 -3.81 35.59 -18.77
N GLY A 793 -3.28 36.60 -19.47
CA GLY A 793 -2.07 36.46 -20.27
C GLY A 793 -0.80 36.47 -19.41
N PRO A 794 0.38 36.16 -19.99
CA PRO A 794 1.65 36.25 -19.29
C PRO A 794 1.92 37.67 -18.76
N GLY A 795 2.17 37.80 -17.45
CA GLY A 795 2.45 39.09 -16.80
C GLY A 795 1.23 39.83 -16.23
N ASP A 796 0.02 39.30 -16.43
CA ASP A 796 -1.18 39.79 -15.75
C ASP A 796 -1.14 39.47 -14.24
N ALA A 797 -2.12 39.98 -13.49
CA ALA A 797 -2.15 39.85 -12.04
C ALA A 797 -2.17 38.36 -11.58
N PRO A 798 -1.17 37.89 -10.80
CA PRO A 798 -1.00 36.47 -10.44
C PRO A 798 -2.20 35.80 -9.76
N TRP A 799 -3.06 36.58 -9.09
CA TRP A 799 -4.25 36.07 -8.41
C TRP A 799 -5.41 35.74 -9.36
N MET A 800 -5.38 36.21 -10.60
CA MET A 800 -6.51 36.10 -11.53
C MET A 800 -6.75 34.64 -11.97
N ILE A 801 -5.69 33.87 -12.23
CA ILE A 801 -5.79 32.45 -12.58
C ILE A 801 -6.55 31.66 -11.52
N ASP A 802 -6.24 31.91 -10.25
CA ASP A 802 -6.92 31.30 -9.10
C ASP A 802 -8.40 31.69 -9.08
N ARG A 803 -8.72 32.98 -9.19
CA ARG A 803 -10.11 33.47 -9.14
C ARG A 803 -10.98 32.89 -10.24
N VAL A 804 -10.43 32.74 -11.45
CA VAL A 804 -11.17 32.25 -12.63
C VAL A 804 -11.50 30.77 -12.50
N LEU A 805 -10.61 29.95 -11.92
CA LEU A 805 -10.76 28.49 -11.89
C LEU A 805 -11.29 27.93 -10.56
N ARG A 806 -11.08 28.62 -9.43
CA ARG A 806 -11.33 28.10 -8.08
C ARG A 806 -12.73 27.53 -7.85
N ASN A 807 -13.77 28.17 -8.38
CA ASN A 807 -15.14 27.69 -8.16
C ASN A 807 -15.55 26.55 -9.11
N LEU A 808 -14.75 26.28 -10.14
CA LEU A 808 -14.99 25.25 -11.14
C LEU A 808 -14.22 23.96 -10.81
N LEU A 809 -13.03 24.09 -10.24
CA LEU A 809 -12.22 23.00 -9.73
C LEU A 809 -12.61 22.65 -8.29
N THR A 810 -13.80 22.06 -8.13
CA THR A 810 -14.39 21.67 -6.84
C THR A 810 -15.11 20.33 -6.92
N ASP A 811 -15.31 19.67 -5.77
CA ASP A 811 -16.25 18.54 -5.68
C ASP A 811 -17.72 19.00 -5.80
N LEU A 812 -18.68 18.09 -5.58
CA LEU A 812 -20.12 18.42 -5.59
C LEU A 812 -20.57 19.33 -4.43
N THR A 813 -19.77 19.44 -3.36
CA THR A 813 -20.06 20.27 -2.19
C THR A 813 -19.41 21.66 -2.26
N GLY A 814 -18.59 21.91 -3.30
CA GLY A 814 -17.86 23.15 -3.48
C GLY A 814 -16.49 23.17 -2.81
N ASN A 815 -15.97 22.01 -2.39
CA ASN A 815 -14.66 21.89 -1.76
C ASN A 815 -13.55 21.81 -2.82
N THR A 816 -12.65 22.80 -2.82
CA THR A 816 -11.50 22.92 -3.73
C THR A 816 -10.40 21.91 -3.42
N HIS A 817 -10.22 21.55 -2.16
CA HIS A 817 -9.26 20.55 -1.69
C HIS A 817 -9.64 19.13 -2.15
N ARG A 818 -10.86 18.93 -2.65
CA ARG A 818 -11.33 17.65 -3.16
C ARG A 818 -11.38 17.61 -4.68
N ALA A 819 -10.75 18.53 -5.41
CA ALA A 819 -10.67 18.48 -6.86
C ALA A 819 -9.48 17.61 -7.32
N GLU A 820 -9.61 16.97 -8.50
CA GLU A 820 -8.49 16.27 -9.15
C GLU A 820 -7.27 17.19 -9.36
N PHE A 821 -7.51 18.41 -9.85
CA PHE A 821 -6.55 19.51 -9.89
C PHE A 821 -6.87 20.50 -8.77
N CYS A 822 -6.14 20.41 -7.67
CA CYS A 822 -6.30 21.31 -6.53
C CYS A 822 -5.41 22.54 -6.70
N ILE A 823 -6.01 23.72 -6.54
CA ILE A 823 -5.34 25.02 -6.64
C ILE A 823 -5.33 25.78 -5.31
N ASP A 824 -5.55 25.10 -4.19
CA ASP A 824 -5.59 25.74 -2.87
C ASP A 824 -4.26 26.38 -2.49
N LYS A 825 -3.15 25.78 -2.91
CA LYS A 825 -1.78 26.27 -2.70
C LYS A 825 -1.28 27.15 -3.86
N LEU A 826 -2.13 27.48 -4.85
CA LEU A 826 -1.73 28.28 -6.02
C LEU A 826 -1.64 29.76 -5.65
N PHE A 827 -2.78 30.40 -5.36
CA PHE A 827 -2.83 31.81 -4.97
C PHE A 827 -4.01 32.10 -4.05
N ALA A 828 -3.99 31.56 -2.82
CA ALA A 828 -5.09 31.70 -1.88
C ALA A 828 -5.41 33.19 -1.53
N PRO A 829 -6.69 33.55 -1.34
CA PRO A 829 -7.09 34.94 -1.10
C PRO A 829 -6.91 35.36 0.36
N GLY A 830 -6.98 34.40 1.30
CA GLY A 830 -7.15 34.65 2.73
C GLY A 830 -5.86 34.95 3.50
N SER A 831 -4.70 34.48 3.02
CA SER A 831 -3.40 34.73 3.65
C SER A 831 -2.30 34.94 2.61
N SER A 832 -1.19 35.58 3.01
CA SER A 832 -0.01 35.69 2.14
C SER A 832 0.78 34.38 2.12
N SER A 833 0.76 33.64 3.23
CA SER A 833 1.36 32.30 3.37
C SER A 833 0.76 31.25 2.43
N GLY A 834 -0.52 31.38 2.04
CA GLY A 834 -1.20 30.47 1.11
C GLY A 834 -0.96 30.75 -0.38
N ARG A 835 -0.06 31.68 -0.72
CA ARG A 835 0.25 32.06 -2.11
C ARG A 835 1.57 31.42 -2.55
N LEU A 836 1.58 30.09 -2.66
CA LEU A 836 2.79 29.30 -2.90
C LEU A 836 3.08 29.05 -4.38
N GLY A 837 2.12 29.30 -5.28
CA GLY A 837 2.28 29.03 -6.71
C GLY A 837 2.23 27.54 -7.04
N ILE A 838 1.61 26.72 -6.19
CA ILE A 838 1.58 25.25 -6.30
C ILE A 838 0.22 24.75 -6.79
N VAL A 839 0.23 23.82 -7.73
CA VAL A 839 -0.92 23.01 -8.17
C VAL A 839 -0.71 21.57 -7.69
N GLU A 840 -1.77 20.93 -7.20
CA GLU A 840 -1.68 19.55 -6.69
C GLU A 840 -2.57 18.61 -7.52
N LEU A 841 -1.98 17.50 -7.96
CA LEU A 841 -2.69 16.39 -8.59
C LEU A 841 -3.12 15.42 -7.49
N ARG A 842 -4.42 15.35 -7.20
CA ARG A 842 -4.94 14.62 -6.04
C ARG A 842 -5.57 13.26 -6.36
N ALA A 843 -5.87 13.00 -7.63
CA ALA A 843 -6.50 11.75 -8.04
C ALA A 843 -5.55 10.54 -8.05
N PHE A 844 -4.25 10.72 -7.79
CA PHE A 844 -3.30 9.63 -7.79
C PHE A 844 -3.37 8.81 -6.49
N GLU A 845 -3.59 7.51 -6.63
CA GLU A 845 -3.39 6.52 -5.59
C GLU A 845 -1.90 6.26 -5.38
N MET A 846 -1.55 5.86 -4.15
CA MET A 846 -0.19 5.49 -3.78
C MET A 846 0.31 4.28 -4.60
N PRO A 847 1.37 4.45 -5.41
CA PRO A 847 1.96 3.33 -6.14
C PRO A 847 2.72 2.41 -5.17
N PRO A 848 2.63 1.08 -5.37
CA PRO A 848 3.28 0.09 -4.49
C PRO A 848 4.81 0.09 -4.57
N HIS A 849 5.40 0.73 -5.58
CA HIS A 849 6.84 0.75 -5.79
C HIS A 849 7.36 2.14 -6.20
N ALA A 850 8.53 2.53 -5.69
CA ALA A 850 9.14 3.84 -5.93
C ALA A 850 9.33 4.14 -7.44
N ARG A 851 9.87 3.18 -8.20
CA ARG A 851 10.01 3.31 -9.67
C ARG A 851 8.68 3.53 -10.38
N MET A 852 7.57 2.95 -9.91
CA MET A 852 6.25 3.23 -10.49
C MET A 852 5.89 4.71 -10.24
N SER A 853 5.99 5.17 -8.99
CA SER A 853 5.78 6.58 -8.63
C SER A 853 6.61 7.54 -9.50
N LEU A 854 7.88 7.23 -9.73
CA LEU A 854 8.77 8.01 -10.59
C LEU A 854 8.33 8.04 -12.06
N VAL A 855 7.85 6.92 -12.64
CA VAL A 855 7.30 6.91 -14.01
C VAL A 855 6.03 7.76 -14.12
N GLN A 856 5.15 7.71 -13.10
CA GLN A 856 3.98 8.58 -13.04
C GLN A 856 4.39 10.06 -12.98
N MET A 857 5.39 10.40 -12.18
CA MET A 857 5.94 11.76 -12.11
C MET A 857 6.62 12.18 -13.42
N LEU A 858 7.33 11.28 -14.09
CA LEU A 858 7.95 11.52 -15.40
C LEU A 858 6.91 11.81 -16.48
N LEU A 859 5.79 11.10 -16.48
CA LEU A 859 4.67 11.36 -17.39
C LEU A 859 4.16 12.80 -17.21
N VAL A 860 3.90 13.21 -15.97
CA VAL A 860 3.45 14.58 -15.65
C VAL A 860 4.51 15.61 -16.06
N ARG A 861 5.79 15.37 -15.73
CA ARG A 861 6.92 16.24 -16.06
C ARG A 861 7.09 16.40 -17.57
N SER A 862 6.90 15.32 -18.33
CA SER A 862 6.93 15.31 -19.80
C SER A 862 5.80 16.13 -20.41
N LEU A 863 4.58 16.02 -19.86
CA LEU A 863 3.44 16.82 -20.30
C LEU A 863 3.65 18.32 -20.01
N VAL A 864 4.21 18.65 -18.85
CA VAL A 864 4.58 20.05 -18.54
C VAL A 864 5.62 20.58 -19.53
N ALA A 865 6.67 19.80 -19.83
CA ALA A 865 7.70 20.19 -20.80
C ALA A 865 7.10 20.41 -22.20
N TRP A 866 6.23 19.52 -22.65
CA TRP A 866 5.55 19.67 -23.94
C TRP A 866 4.65 20.91 -23.98
N PHE A 867 3.76 21.08 -22.99
CA PHE A 867 2.79 22.18 -22.99
C PHE A 867 3.42 23.55 -22.76
N TRP A 868 4.61 23.59 -22.15
CA TRP A 868 5.39 24.81 -22.05
C TRP A 868 5.83 25.32 -23.43
N ASP A 869 6.34 24.41 -24.26
CA ASP A 869 6.79 24.71 -25.62
C ASP A 869 5.62 24.95 -26.57
N GLN A 870 4.58 24.12 -26.47
CA GLN A 870 3.40 24.17 -27.31
C GLN A 870 2.13 23.94 -26.48
N PRO A 871 1.38 25.01 -26.15
CA PRO A 871 0.14 24.90 -25.40
C PRO A 871 -0.88 23.98 -26.08
N TYR A 872 -1.64 23.23 -25.27
CA TYR A 872 -2.66 22.32 -25.75
C TYR A 872 -4.02 23.03 -25.82
N GLU A 873 -4.35 23.58 -27.00
CA GLU A 873 -5.52 24.43 -27.22
C GLU A 873 -6.72 23.70 -27.86
N ARG A 874 -6.91 22.42 -27.54
CA ARG A 874 -8.06 21.64 -28.05
C ARG A 874 -9.37 22.00 -27.30
N PRO A 875 -10.55 21.81 -27.92
CA PRO A 875 -11.82 21.96 -27.22
C PRO A 875 -12.04 20.81 -26.21
N LEU A 876 -12.81 21.10 -25.16
CA LEU A 876 -13.28 20.10 -24.18
C LEU A 876 -14.27 19.13 -24.83
N ILE A 877 -14.18 17.83 -24.52
CA ILE A 877 -15.04 16.78 -25.07
C ILE A 877 -16.22 16.50 -24.13
N ARG A 878 -17.44 16.41 -24.66
CA ARG A 878 -18.65 16.07 -23.86
C ARG A 878 -18.85 14.56 -23.83
N TRP A 879 -18.10 13.87 -22.96
CA TRP A 879 -18.13 12.40 -22.87
C TRP A 879 -19.47 11.83 -22.39
N GLY A 880 -20.17 12.51 -21.48
CA GLY A 880 -21.42 12.01 -20.89
C GLY A 880 -21.23 10.63 -20.24
N THR A 881 -22.18 9.72 -20.46
CA THR A 881 -22.14 8.36 -19.89
C THR A 881 -20.99 7.51 -20.41
N ALA A 882 -20.32 7.90 -21.51
CA ALA A 882 -19.14 7.20 -22.02
C ALA A 882 -17.97 7.18 -21.00
N LEU A 883 -17.90 8.12 -20.07
CA LEU A 883 -16.93 8.08 -18.96
C LEU A 883 -17.08 6.78 -18.16
N HIS A 884 -18.31 6.44 -17.79
CA HIS A 884 -18.62 5.30 -16.91
C HIS A 884 -18.94 4.02 -17.68
N ASP A 885 -19.10 4.07 -19.00
CA ASP A 885 -19.25 2.89 -19.87
C ASP A 885 -17.92 2.46 -20.48
N LYS A 886 -17.25 3.38 -21.21
CA LYS A 886 -16.03 3.10 -22.00
C LYS A 886 -14.78 3.15 -21.15
N PHE A 887 -14.56 4.27 -20.45
CA PHE A 887 -13.28 4.54 -19.77
C PHE A 887 -13.14 3.88 -18.38
N MET A 888 -14.10 3.05 -18.00
CA MET A 888 -13.97 2.14 -16.86
C MET A 888 -13.56 0.72 -17.27
N LEU A 889 -13.42 0.47 -18.57
CA LEU A 889 -12.94 -0.80 -19.10
C LEU A 889 -11.43 -0.73 -19.40
N PRO A 890 -10.62 -1.70 -18.92
CA PRO A 890 -9.17 -1.72 -19.06
C PRO A 890 -8.66 -1.49 -20.49
N HIS A 891 -9.34 -2.07 -21.49
CA HIS A 891 -8.92 -1.96 -22.89
C HIS A 891 -8.92 -0.51 -23.38
N PHE A 892 -9.97 0.25 -23.06
CA PHE A 892 -10.10 1.62 -23.53
C PHE A 892 -9.23 2.60 -22.74
N VAL A 893 -9.04 2.35 -21.43
CA VAL A 893 -8.04 3.09 -20.63
C VAL A 893 -6.64 2.89 -21.21
N ARG A 894 -6.25 1.64 -21.48
CA ARG A 894 -4.96 1.32 -22.08
C ARG A 894 -4.80 1.94 -23.47
N THR A 895 -5.84 1.90 -24.30
CA THR A 895 -5.79 2.49 -25.65
C THR A 895 -5.65 4.01 -25.60
N ASP A 896 -6.34 4.68 -24.67
CA ASP A 896 -6.23 6.13 -24.45
C ASP A 896 -4.82 6.52 -24.01
N LEU A 897 -4.19 5.73 -23.13
CA LEU A 897 -2.82 5.98 -22.67
C LEU A 897 -1.75 5.69 -23.73
N ILE A 898 -1.99 4.73 -24.63
CA ILE A 898 -1.15 4.55 -25.82
C ILE A 898 -1.18 5.81 -26.67
N ASP A 899 -2.36 6.41 -26.88
CA ASP A 899 -2.49 7.68 -27.62
C ASP A 899 -1.75 8.84 -26.91
N VAL A 900 -1.81 8.92 -25.57
CA VAL A 900 -1.02 9.90 -24.80
C VAL A 900 0.49 9.73 -25.05
N ALA A 901 1.01 8.49 -25.01
CA ALA A 901 2.42 8.21 -25.26
C ALA A 901 2.82 8.52 -26.71
N ASP A 902 1.97 8.20 -27.68
CA ASP A 902 2.19 8.52 -29.10
C ASP A 902 2.19 10.03 -29.36
N GLN A 903 1.34 10.79 -28.66
CA GLN A 903 1.33 12.25 -28.71
C GLN A 903 2.61 12.85 -28.11
N LEU A 904 3.08 12.35 -26.96
CA LEU A 904 4.37 12.75 -26.38
C LEU A 904 5.54 12.46 -27.33
N LYS A 905 5.54 11.29 -27.96
CA LYS A 905 6.55 10.91 -28.96
C LYS A 905 6.52 11.85 -30.16
N THR A 906 5.33 12.23 -30.62
CA THR A 906 5.16 13.21 -31.70
C THR A 906 5.66 14.60 -31.29
N ALA A 907 5.56 14.96 -30.00
CA ALA A 907 6.12 16.17 -29.41
C ALA A 907 7.63 16.10 -29.14
N GLY A 908 8.30 15.03 -29.59
CA GLY A 908 9.74 14.83 -29.44
C GLY A 908 10.17 14.28 -28.08
N ILE A 909 9.24 13.73 -27.28
CA ILE A 909 9.54 13.09 -25.99
C ILE A 909 9.24 11.59 -26.14
N PRO A 910 10.23 10.70 -26.31
CA PRO A 910 10.02 9.29 -26.63
C PRO A 910 9.56 8.44 -25.42
N PHE A 911 8.51 8.88 -24.72
CA PHE A 911 7.88 8.14 -23.64
C PHE A 911 7.19 6.87 -24.17
N GLN A 912 7.45 5.72 -23.55
CA GLN A 912 6.93 4.45 -24.04
C GLN A 912 5.65 4.04 -23.28
N ALA A 913 4.59 3.70 -24.01
CA ALA A 913 3.35 3.20 -23.40
C ALA A 913 3.56 1.92 -22.57
N ALA A 914 4.56 1.10 -22.93
CA ALA A 914 4.90 -0.13 -22.20
C ALA A 914 5.27 0.13 -20.72
N TRP A 915 5.81 1.32 -20.40
CA TRP A 915 6.14 1.70 -19.02
C TRP A 915 4.89 1.88 -18.14
N LEU A 916 3.69 1.93 -18.71
CA LEU A 916 2.43 2.01 -17.96
C LEU A 916 1.77 0.63 -17.74
N GLU A 917 2.34 -0.46 -18.27
CA GLU A 917 1.78 -1.81 -18.08
C GLU A 917 1.78 -2.28 -16.61
N PRO A 918 2.79 -1.98 -15.76
CA PRO A 918 2.73 -2.32 -14.33
C PRO A 918 1.53 -1.66 -13.62
N PHE A 919 1.20 -0.41 -14.00
CA PHE A 919 0.00 0.26 -13.49
C PHE A 919 -1.29 -0.40 -13.98
N ASN A 920 -1.30 -0.86 -15.23
CA ASN A 920 -2.46 -1.55 -15.80
C ASN A 920 -2.71 -2.89 -15.10
N GLU A 921 -1.67 -3.67 -14.80
CA GLU A 921 -1.79 -4.92 -14.04
C GLU A 921 -2.17 -4.66 -12.56
N PHE A 922 -1.65 -3.60 -11.94
CA PHE A 922 -2.03 -3.19 -10.59
C PHE A 922 -3.51 -2.76 -10.50
N ARG A 923 -3.95 -1.88 -11.40
CA ARG A 923 -5.31 -1.34 -11.42
C ARG A 923 -6.34 -2.37 -11.86
N PHE A 924 -6.01 -3.15 -12.88
CA PHE A 924 -6.94 -4.06 -13.56
C PHE A 924 -6.39 -5.49 -13.55
N PRO A 925 -6.23 -6.16 -12.41
CA PRO A 925 -5.64 -7.49 -12.37
C PRO A 925 -6.46 -8.52 -13.18
N VAL A 926 -5.76 -9.46 -13.81
CA VAL A 926 -6.37 -10.61 -14.49
C VAL A 926 -6.92 -11.58 -13.47
N TYR A 927 -8.18 -11.98 -13.61
CA TYR A 927 -8.77 -13.05 -12.80
C TYR A 927 -8.50 -14.43 -13.40
N GLY A 928 -8.51 -14.55 -14.73
CA GLY A 928 -8.11 -15.78 -15.39
C GLY A 928 -8.26 -15.78 -16.90
N ARG A 929 -7.70 -16.81 -17.52
CA ARG A 929 -7.72 -17.05 -18.96
C ARG A 929 -8.09 -18.50 -19.25
N VAL A 930 -8.80 -18.74 -20.34
CA VAL A 930 -9.05 -20.07 -20.87
C VAL A 930 -9.08 -20.03 -22.39
N CYS A 931 -8.60 -21.10 -23.04
CA CYS A 931 -8.64 -21.24 -24.49
C CYS A 931 -9.36 -22.53 -24.86
N HIS A 932 -10.44 -22.41 -25.64
CA HIS A 932 -11.25 -23.53 -26.12
C HIS A 932 -11.41 -23.44 -27.64
N ASP A 933 -10.99 -24.48 -28.36
CA ASP A 933 -11.07 -24.57 -29.84
C ASP A 933 -10.50 -23.33 -30.57
N GLY A 934 -9.38 -22.79 -30.08
CA GLY A 934 -8.73 -21.60 -30.65
C GLY A 934 -9.37 -20.26 -30.28
N VAL A 935 -10.41 -20.26 -29.44
CA VAL A 935 -11.03 -19.06 -28.89
C VAL A 935 -10.56 -18.85 -27.45
N GLU A 936 -9.84 -17.77 -27.20
CA GLU A 936 -9.35 -17.39 -25.87
C GLU A 936 -10.32 -16.40 -25.22
N ILE A 937 -10.65 -16.64 -23.94
CA ILE A 937 -11.42 -15.73 -23.07
C ILE A 937 -10.48 -15.27 -21.94
N GLU A 938 -10.33 -13.96 -21.78
CA GLU A 938 -9.67 -13.33 -20.63
C GLU A 938 -10.72 -12.55 -19.84
N VAL A 939 -10.80 -12.81 -18.53
CA VAL A 939 -11.64 -12.04 -17.60
C VAL A 939 -10.73 -11.21 -16.70
N ARG A 940 -10.95 -9.90 -16.71
CA ARG A 940 -10.15 -8.91 -15.97
C ARG A 940 -11.05 -8.03 -15.12
N MET A 941 -10.55 -7.57 -13.99
CA MET A 941 -11.21 -6.53 -13.20
C MET A 941 -11.45 -5.28 -14.06
N ALA A 942 -12.61 -4.64 -13.89
CA ALA A 942 -12.92 -3.35 -14.48
C ALA A 942 -13.46 -2.41 -13.38
N LEU A 943 -13.36 -1.10 -13.61
CA LEU A 943 -13.76 -0.10 -12.63
C LEU A 943 -15.28 0.01 -12.57
N GLU A 944 -15.78 0.34 -11.38
CA GLU A 944 -17.19 0.61 -11.13
C GLU A 944 -17.28 1.74 -10.10
N PRO A 945 -18.05 2.81 -10.34
CA PRO A 945 -18.13 3.92 -9.42
C PRO A 945 -18.96 3.52 -8.20
N TRP A 946 -18.50 3.94 -7.04
CA TRP A 946 -19.16 3.66 -5.77
C TRP A 946 -19.92 4.90 -5.32
N HIS A 947 -21.23 4.87 -5.51
CA HIS A 947 -22.06 6.02 -5.22
C HIS A 947 -22.34 6.15 -3.72
N VAL A 948 -22.19 7.37 -3.21
CA VAL A 948 -22.71 7.72 -1.88
C VAL A 948 -24.24 7.74 -1.94
N LEU A 949 -24.88 7.02 -1.03
CA LEU A 949 -26.33 6.89 -0.90
C LEU A 949 -26.94 8.09 -0.17
N GLY A 950 -28.28 8.08 -0.09
CA GLY A 950 -29.05 9.08 0.65
C GLY A 950 -28.66 9.15 2.14
N GLU A 951 -28.99 10.28 2.76
CA GLU A 951 -28.78 10.48 4.19
C GLU A 951 -29.66 9.54 5.03
N GLU A 952 -29.06 8.93 6.05
CA GLU A 952 -29.76 8.09 7.01
C GLU A 952 -29.51 8.58 8.44
N ALA A 953 -30.56 8.59 9.26
CA ALA A 953 -30.46 8.90 10.67
C ALA A 953 -29.90 7.69 11.45
N THR A 954 -28.78 7.89 12.12
CA THR A 954 -28.13 6.93 13.02
C THR A 954 -28.27 7.39 14.47
N GLY A 955 -27.99 6.50 15.43
CA GLY A 955 -28.02 6.83 16.85
C GLY A 955 -27.05 7.94 17.29
N SER A 956 -26.12 8.35 16.42
CA SER A 956 -25.10 9.38 16.65
C SER A 956 -25.18 10.59 15.71
N GLY A 957 -26.15 10.63 14.78
CA GLY A 957 -26.27 11.72 13.79
C GLY A 957 -26.69 11.22 12.42
N THR A 958 -26.36 11.96 11.36
CA THR A 958 -26.65 11.55 9.97
C THR A 958 -25.43 10.85 9.35
N ALA A 959 -25.62 9.68 8.75
CA ALA A 959 -24.60 8.98 7.99
C ALA A 959 -25.00 8.88 6.51
N ARG A 960 -24.01 8.71 5.63
CA ARG A 960 -24.23 8.37 4.23
C ARG A 960 -23.41 7.13 3.90
N TYR A 961 -24.07 6.06 3.53
CA TYR A 961 -23.40 4.81 3.15
C TYR A 961 -22.93 4.87 1.70
N VAL A 962 -21.97 4.03 1.36
CA VAL A 962 -21.47 3.86 -0.01
C VAL A 962 -21.97 2.53 -0.54
N ASP A 963 -22.57 2.52 -1.74
CA ASP A 963 -23.00 1.28 -2.38
C ASP A 963 -21.83 0.60 -3.08
N SER A 964 -21.22 -0.38 -2.40
CA SER A 964 -20.18 -1.26 -2.95
C SER A 964 -20.73 -2.62 -3.38
N SER A 965 -22.05 -2.76 -3.56
CA SER A 965 -22.70 -4.02 -3.92
C SER A 965 -22.55 -4.41 -5.39
N VAL A 966 -22.17 -3.46 -6.23
CA VAL A 966 -22.05 -3.61 -7.68
C VAL A 966 -20.58 -3.63 -8.06
N GLU A 967 -20.23 -4.57 -8.93
CA GLU A 967 -18.89 -4.69 -9.50
C GLU A 967 -18.96 -4.81 -11.03
N ARG A 968 -17.80 -4.68 -11.65
CA ARG A 968 -17.64 -4.82 -13.10
C ARG A 968 -16.42 -5.68 -13.43
N VAL A 969 -16.57 -6.50 -14.46
CA VAL A 969 -15.44 -7.16 -15.14
C VAL A 969 -15.43 -6.76 -16.61
N GLN A 970 -14.24 -6.74 -17.21
CA GLN A 970 -14.10 -6.74 -18.66
C GLN A 970 -13.80 -8.15 -19.13
N VAL A 971 -14.51 -8.58 -20.15
CA VAL A 971 -14.17 -9.80 -20.89
C VAL A 971 -13.54 -9.40 -22.22
N ARG A 972 -12.38 -9.99 -22.51
CA ARG A 972 -11.71 -9.89 -23.80
C ARG A 972 -11.71 -11.27 -24.45
N ILE A 973 -12.12 -11.34 -25.70
CA ILE A 973 -12.17 -12.58 -26.47
C ILE A 973 -11.30 -12.47 -27.72
N ARG A 974 -10.51 -13.51 -28.02
CA ARG A 974 -9.61 -13.58 -29.18
C ARG A 974 -9.83 -14.87 -29.95
N GLY A 975 -9.65 -14.82 -31.28
CA GLY A 975 -9.86 -15.98 -32.17
C GLY A 975 -11.32 -16.25 -32.52
N MET A 976 -12.23 -15.33 -32.15
CA MET A 976 -13.66 -15.47 -32.40
C MET A 976 -14.04 -15.16 -33.85
N VAL A 977 -15.04 -15.87 -34.39
CA VAL A 977 -15.64 -15.63 -35.71
C VAL A 977 -17.01 -14.96 -35.50
N ASP A 978 -17.11 -13.68 -35.84
CA ASP A 978 -18.24 -12.78 -35.55
C ASP A 978 -19.62 -13.36 -35.94
N GLU A 979 -19.75 -13.85 -37.17
CA GLU A 979 -21.03 -14.34 -37.71
C GLU A 979 -21.43 -15.72 -37.17
N ARG A 980 -20.55 -16.39 -36.42
CA ARG A 980 -20.75 -17.79 -35.99
C ARG A 980 -20.80 -17.92 -34.48
N HIS A 981 -19.88 -17.28 -33.77
CA HIS A 981 -19.77 -17.42 -32.33
C HIS A 981 -20.53 -16.29 -31.64
N VAL A 982 -21.06 -16.53 -30.44
CA VAL A 982 -21.53 -15.48 -29.54
C VAL A 982 -21.01 -15.76 -28.14
N LEU A 983 -20.71 -14.72 -27.37
CA LEU A 983 -20.35 -14.85 -25.97
C LEU A 983 -21.57 -14.56 -25.09
N VAL A 984 -21.81 -15.43 -24.11
CA VAL A 984 -22.96 -15.35 -23.21
C VAL A 984 -22.45 -15.34 -21.76
N CYS A 985 -23.06 -14.49 -20.92
CA CYS A 985 -22.87 -14.52 -19.47
C CYS A 985 -24.21 -14.79 -18.78
N ASN A 986 -24.30 -15.84 -17.96
CA ASN A 986 -25.52 -16.21 -17.22
C ASN A 986 -26.80 -16.23 -18.09
N GLY A 987 -26.70 -16.74 -19.31
CA GLY A 987 -27.82 -16.83 -20.27
C GLY A 987 -28.18 -15.52 -20.98
N ARG A 988 -27.39 -14.46 -20.83
CA ARG A 988 -27.54 -13.19 -21.59
C ARG A 988 -26.38 -12.99 -22.55
N ARG A 989 -26.70 -12.65 -23.81
CA ARG A 989 -25.69 -12.31 -24.82
C ARG A 989 -24.92 -11.06 -24.40
N ILE A 990 -23.59 -11.09 -24.51
CA ILE A 990 -22.70 -9.98 -24.20
C ILE A 990 -22.55 -9.09 -25.45
N PRO A 991 -22.67 -7.75 -25.34
CA PRO A 991 -22.49 -6.82 -26.45
C PRO A 991 -21.00 -6.66 -26.74
N LEU A 992 -20.44 -7.54 -27.57
CA LEU A 992 -19.02 -7.54 -27.91
C LEU A 992 -18.69 -6.44 -28.91
N HIS A 993 -17.66 -5.64 -28.59
CA HIS A 993 -17.18 -4.56 -29.44
C HIS A 993 -15.79 -4.86 -30.01
N PRO A 994 -15.55 -4.63 -31.31
CA PRO A 994 -14.26 -4.91 -31.93
C PRO A 994 -13.18 -3.97 -31.42
N THR A 995 -11.99 -4.52 -31.18
CA THR A 995 -10.81 -3.74 -30.72
C THR A 995 -10.01 -3.11 -31.86
N GLY A 996 -10.45 -3.29 -33.12
CA GLY A 996 -9.68 -2.96 -34.32
C GLY A 996 -8.74 -4.08 -34.80
N ARG A 997 -8.53 -5.13 -33.98
CA ARG A 997 -7.83 -6.35 -34.38
C ARG A 997 -8.84 -7.41 -34.80
N ARG A 998 -8.55 -8.10 -35.91
CA ARG A 998 -9.45 -9.11 -36.46
C ARG A 998 -9.61 -10.28 -35.49
N GLY A 999 -10.86 -10.58 -35.13
CA GLY A 999 -11.20 -11.67 -34.21
C GLY A 999 -10.96 -11.36 -32.74
N GLU A 1000 -10.72 -10.09 -32.38
CA GLU A 1000 -10.53 -9.64 -30.99
C GLU A 1000 -11.59 -8.61 -30.59
N TYR A 1001 -12.35 -8.95 -29.54
CA TYR A 1001 -13.48 -8.15 -29.05
C TYR A 1001 -13.41 -7.96 -27.53
N VAL A 1002 -14.05 -6.90 -27.04
CA VAL A 1002 -14.16 -6.57 -25.61
C VAL A 1002 -15.57 -6.15 -25.24
N ALA A 1003 -15.94 -6.40 -23.99
CA ALA A 1003 -17.16 -5.88 -23.39
C ALA A 1003 -17.06 -5.81 -21.87
N GLY A 1004 -17.83 -4.92 -21.25
CA GLY A 1004 -18.06 -4.91 -19.81
C GLY A 1004 -19.19 -5.85 -19.41
N VAL A 1005 -19.09 -6.44 -18.22
CA VAL A 1005 -20.21 -7.08 -17.52
C VAL A 1005 -20.33 -6.46 -16.15
N ARG A 1006 -21.44 -5.77 -15.91
CA ARG A 1006 -21.80 -5.14 -14.64
C ARG A 1006 -22.81 -6.01 -13.91
N TYR A 1007 -22.57 -6.26 -12.63
CA TYR A 1007 -23.35 -7.22 -11.87
C TYR A 1007 -23.39 -6.87 -10.38
N LYS A 1008 -24.45 -7.31 -9.71
CA LYS A 1008 -24.54 -7.25 -8.24
C LYS A 1008 -23.75 -8.42 -7.63
N ALA A 1009 -22.66 -8.10 -6.95
CA ALA A 1009 -21.68 -9.01 -6.36
C ALA A 1009 -22.10 -9.56 -4.99
N TRP A 1010 -22.75 -8.71 -4.17
CA TRP A 1010 -23.30 -9.08 -2.86
C TRP A 1010 -24.53 -8.21 -2.55
N ALA A 1011 -25.24 -8.49 -1.44
CA ALA A 1011 -26.50 -7.81 -1.12
C ALA A 1011 -26.45 -7.17 0.29
N PRO A 1012 -25.90 -5.96 0.43
CA PRO A 1012 -26.03 -5.20 1.66
C PRO A 1012 -27.48 -4.79 1.90
N TRP A 1013 -27.80 -4.51 3.16
CA TRP A 1013 -29.11 -4.01 3.57
C TRP A 1013 -29.39 -2.60 3.03
N SER A 1014 -28.35 -1.75 2.91
CA SER A 1014 -28.41 -0.44 2.25
C SER A 1014 -27.67 -0.50 0.91
N ALA A 1015 -28.41 -0.35 -0.18
CA ALA A 1015 -27.92 -0.36 -1.56
C ALA A 1015 -28.88 0.43 -2.45
N MET A 1016 -28.43 0.89 -3.61
CA MET A 1016 -29.26 1.62 -4.58
C MET A 1016 -30.43 0.75 -5.10
N HIS A 1017 -30.21 -0.56 -5.23
CA HIS A 1017 -31.22 -1.53 -5.69
C HIS A 1017 -31.26 -2.77 -4.78
N PRO A 1018 -31.93 -2.69 -3.60
CA PRO A 1018 -31.88 -3.75 -2.60
C PRO A 1018 -32.65 -5.02 -3.01
N THR A 1019 -33.67 -4.90 -3.87
CA THR A 1019 -34.53 -6.02 -4.30
C THR A 1019 -33.92 -6.88 -5.40
N ILE A 1020 -32.86 -6.42 -6.06
CA ILE A 1020 -32.15 -7.17 -7.10
C ILE A 1020 -31.27 -8.22 -6.40
N PRO A 1021 -31.36 -9.52 -6.77
CA PRO A 1021 -30.52 -10.55 -6.18
C PRO A 1021 -29.06 -10.45 -6.64
N VAL A 1022 -28.19 -11.20 -5.98
CA VAL A 1022 -26.79 -11.38 -6.38
C VAL A 1022 -26.74 -12.21 -7.68
N HIS A 1023 -25.82 -11.87 -8.59
CA HIS A 1023 -25.71 -12.53 -9.91
C HIS A 1023 -24.58 -13.55 -10.00
N THR A 1024 -23.79 -13.71 -8.94
CA THR A 1024 -22.61 -14.58 -8.93
C THR A 1024 -23.00 -16.03 -8.62
N PRO A 1025 -22.29 -17.02 -9.17
CA PRO A 1025 -21.12 -16.89 -10.04
C PRO A 1025 -21.47 -16.41 -11.47
N LEU A 1026 -20.50 -15.80 -12.14
CA LEU A 1026 -20.61 -15.42 -13.55
C LEU A 1026 -20.11 -16.57 -14.41
N THR A 1027 -21.00 -17.15 -15.22
CA THR A 1027 -20.68 -18.24 -16.15
C THR A 1027 -20.59 -17.68 -17.57
N PHE A 1028 -19.41 -17.77 -18.17
CA PHE A 1028 -19.12 -17.32 -19.52
C PHE A 1028 -19.10 -18.52 -20.48
N ASP A 1029 -19.87 -18.45 -21.56
CA ASP A 1029 -19.98 -19.50 -22.57
C ASP A 1029 -19.71 -18.93 -23.96
N VAL A 1030 -18.79 -19.54 -24.71
CA VAL A 1030 -18.62 -19.28 -26.15
C VAL A 1030 -19.53 -20.23 -26.90
N VAL A 1031 -20.62 -19.71 -27.45
CA VAL A 1031 -21.64 -20.52 -28.13
C VAL A 1031 -21.41 -20.46 -29.63
N ASP A 1032 -21.28 -21.64 -30.25
CA ASP A 1032 -21.33 -21.78 -31.70
C ASP A 1032 -22.79 -21.86 -32.15
N THR A 1033 -23.26 -20.80 -32.82
CA THR A 1033 -24.67 -20.66 -33.24
C THR A 1033 -25.07 -21.69 -34.29
N TRP A 1034 -24.12 -22.26 -35.04
CA TRP A 1034 -24.42 -23.27 -36.06
C TRP A 1034 -24.69 -24.64 -35.44
N THR A 1035 -23.89 -25.02 -34.43
CA THR A 1035 -24.06 -26.28 -33.72
C THR A 1035 -25.00 -26.16 -32.53
N ARG A 1036 -25.32 -24.93 -32.10
CA ARG A 1036 -26.10 -24.61 -30.89
C ARG A 1036 -25.50 -25.22 -29.63
N LYS A 1037 -24.16 -25.23 -29.53
CA LYS A 1037 -23.42 -25.79 -28.40
C LYS A 1037 -22.36 -24.81 -27.92
N SER A 1038 -22.02 -24.91 -26.63
CA SER A 1038 -20.84 -24.24 -26.08
C SER A 1038 -19.58 -24.91 -26.63
N LEU A 1039 -18.63 -24.12 -27.16
CA LEU A 1039 -17.26 -24.56 -27.45
C LEU A 1039 -16.47 -24.78 -26.16
N GLY A 1040 -16.93 -24.16 -25.06
CA GLY A 1040 -16.27 -24.11 -23.77
C GLY A 1040 -16.52 -22.76 -23.12
N GLY A 1041 -15.99 -22.59 -21.91
CA GLY A 1041 -16.26 -21.44 -21.08
C GLY A 1041 -15.45 -21.42 -19.80
N CYS A 1042 -15.75 -20.46 -18.94
CA CYS A 1042 -15.16 -20.30 -17.61
C CYS A 1042 -16.17 -19.76 -16.62
N VAL A 1043 -15.90 -19.94 -15.32
CA VAL A 1043 -16.75 -19.43 -14.24
C VAL A 1043 -15.92 -18.53 -13.34
N TYR A 1044 -16.49 -17.38 -12.98
CA TYR A 1044 -15.90 -16.43 -12.04
C TYR A 1044 -16.77 -16.29 -10.79
N HIS A 1045 -16.14 -16.34 -9.62
CA HIS A 1045 -16.76 -16.21 -8.31
C HIS A 1045 -16.32 -14.91 -7.61
N VAL A 1046 -17.23 -14.28 -6.87
CA VAL A 1046 -16.87 -13.11 -6.03
C VAL A 1046 -16.22 -13.52 -4.71
N ALA A 1047 -16.67 -14.64 -4.13
CA ALA A 1047 -16.09 -15.23 -2.93
C ALA A 1047 -15.53 -16.62 -3.25
N HIS A 1048 -14.83 -17.22 -2.29
CA HIS A 1048 -14.29 -18.56 -2.45
C HIS A 1048 -15.41 -19.57 -2.80
N PRO A 1049 -15.31 -20.34 -3.90
CA PRO A 1049 -16.40 -21.21 -4.36
C PRO A 1049 -16.77 -22.32 -3.37
N GLY A 1050 -15.82 -22.74 -2.53
CA GLY A 1050 -16.06 -23.70 -1.44
C GLY A 1050 -16.81 -23.12 -0.22
N GLY A 1051 -17.17 -21.83 -0.22
CA GLY A 1051 -17.88 -21.20 0.90
C GLY A 1051 -16.99 -20.73 2.05
N ARG A 1052 -15.66 -20.68 1.85
CA ARG A 1052 -14.70 -20.11 2.80
C ARG A 1052 -14.87 -18.59 2.80
N ASN A 1053 -15.34 -18.05 3.92
CA ASN A 1053 -15.34 -16.61 4.16
C ASN A 1053 -14.07 -16.26 4.94
N TYR A 1054 -13.35 -15.24 4.47
CA TYR A 1054 -12.17 -14.76 5.15
C TYR A 1054 -12.58 -13.66 6.13
N ASP A 1055 -12.26 -13.85 7.41
CA ASP A 1055 -12.50 -12.84 8.45
C ASP A 1055 -11.32 -11.86 8.61
N ALA A 1056 -10.16 -12.21 8.02
CA ALA A 1056 -8.94 -11.40 8.03
C ALA A 1056 -8.47 -11.09 6.60
N PHE A 1057 -7.80 -9.94 6.44
CA PHE A 1057 -7.21 -9.58 5.17
C PHE A 1057 -5.96 -10.44 4.90
N PRO A 1058 -5.52 -10.54 3.63
CA PRO A 1058 -4.30 -11.26 3.30
C PRO A 1058 -3.09 -10.71 4.06
N VAL A 1059 -2.26 -11.61 4.61
CA VAL A 1059 -1.04 -11.21 5.35
C VAL A 1059 0.11 -10.79 4.42
N ASN A 1060 0.06 -11.20 3.15
CA ASN A 1060 1.05 -10.85 2.13
C ASN A 1060 0.49 -10.98 0.71
N ALA A 1061 1.29 -10.58 -0.29
CA ALA A 1061 0.93 -10.61 -1.69
C ALA A 1061 0.67 -12.03 -2.24
N PHE A 1062 1.35 -13.06 -1.72
CA PHE A 1062 1.16 -14.45 -2.12
C PHE A 1062 -0.24 -14.97 -1.73
N GLU A 1063 -0.65 -14.72 -0.48
CA GLU A 1063 -1.99 -15.06 -0.03
C GLU A 1063 -3.06 -14.29 -0.84
N ALA A 1064 -2.84 -12.99 -1.06
CA ALA A 1064 -3.74 -12.16 -1.85
C ALA A 1064 -3.91 -12.71 -3.27
N GLU A 1065 -2.81 -13.13 -3.90
CA GLU A 1065 -2.84 -13.78 -5.21
C GLU A 1065 -3.59 -15.11 -5.20
N ALA A 1066 -3.30 -16.00 -4.25
CA ALA A 1066 -3.98 -17.29 -4.15
C ALA A 1066 -5.50 -17.12 -3.97
N ARG A 1067 -5.96 -16.12 -3.18
CA ARG A 1067 -7.38 -15.78 -3.04
C ARG A 1067 -8.02 -15.31 -4.35
N ARG A 1068 -7.27 -14.60 -5.22
CA ARG A 1068 -7.77 -14.20 -6.55
C ARG A 1068 -7.85 -15.40 -7.50
N VAL A 1069 -6.84 -16.27 -7.50
CA VAL A 1069 -6.76 -17.43 -8.39
C VAL A 1069 -7.87 -18.44 -8.11
N SER A 1070 -8.18 -18.71 -6.83
CA SER A 1070 -9.22 -19.68 -6.43
C SER A 1070 -10.64 -19.28 -6.85
N ARG A 1071 -10.84 -18.02 -7.25
CA ARG A 1071 -12.13 -17.46 -7.71
C ARG A 1071 -12.40 -17.69 -9.20
N PHE A 1072 -11.46 -18.22 -9.96
CA PHE A 1072 -11.61 -18.45 -11.40
C PHE A 1072 -11.50 -19.93 -11.75
N TRP A 1073 -12.52 -20.46 -12.41
CA TRP A 1073 -12.54 -21.83 -12.91
C TRP A 1073 -12.48 -21.86 -14.44
N GLN A 1074 -11.57 -22.66 -14.98
CA GLN A 1074 -11.44 -22.93 -16.42
C GLN A 1074 -12.50 -23.92 -16.95
N HIS A 1075 -13.44 -24.34 -16.09
CA HIS A 1075 -14.53 -25.26 -16.38
C HIS A 1075 -15.87 -24.70 -15.85
N GLY A 1076 -16.96 -25.46 -16.01
CA GLY A 1076 -18.30 -25.07 -15.54
C GLY A 1076 -19.16 -24.39 -16.60
N HIS A 1077 -18.76 -24.44 -17.86
CA HIS A 1077 -19.55 -23.99 -19.02
C HIS A 1077 -20.90 -24.72 -19.10
N THR A 1078 -21.89 -24.10 -19.73
CA THR A 1078 -23.25 -24.64 -19.84
C THR A 1078 -23.29 -25.83 -20.81
N PRO A 1079 -23.62 -27.07 -20.35
CA PRO A 1079 -23.75 -28.21 -21.24
C PRO A 1079 -25.17 -28.28 -21.84
N GLY A 1080 -25.26 -28.83 -23.05
CA GLY A 1080 -26.54 -29.06 -23.75
C GLY A 1080 -26.68 -28.21 -25.02
N VAL A 1081 -27.92 -28.06 -25.48
CA VAL A 1081 -28.26 -27.22 -26.63
C VAL A 1081 -28.56 -25.80 -26.14
N ILE A 1082 -27.96 -24.80 -26.78
CA ILE A 1082 -28.13 -23.39 -26.44
C ILE A 1082 -28.86 -22.69 -27.59
N GLU A 1083 -30.04 -22.13 -27.30
CA GLU A 1083 -30.87 -21.46 -28.30
C GLU A 1083 -30.70 -19.94 -28.23
N THR A 1084 -29.91 -19.41 -29.16
CA THR A 1084 -29.63 -17.99 -29.31
C THR A 1084 -30.71 -17.34 -30.19
N GLY A 1085 -31.86 -16.98 -29.61
CA GLY A 1085 -32.97 -16.36 -30.37
C GLY A 1085 -34.38 -16.47 -29.76
N ALA A 1086 -34.54 -17.02 -28.55
CA ALA A 1086 -35.86 -17.18 -27.93
C ALA A 1086 -36.43 -15.85 -27.40
N VAL A 1087 -37.62 -15.47 -27.87
CA VAL A 1087 -38.38 -14.30 -27.38
C VAL A 1087 -39.20 -14.73 -26.16
N GLY A 1088 -38.56 -14.80 -24.99
CA GLY A 1088 -39.17 -15.26 -23.74
C GLY A 1088 -38.69 -14.50 -22.50
N ARG A 1089 -39.56 -14.34 -21.49
CA ARG A 1089 -39.30 -13.53 -20.28
C ARG A 1089 -38.30 -14.12 -19.27
N ALA A 1090 -37.66 -15.26 -19.51
CA ALA A 1090 -36.62 -15.80 -18.62
C ALA A 1090 -35.73 -16.81 -19.37
N GLY A 1091 -34.40 -16.75 -19.15
CA GLY A 1091 -33.51 -17.84 -19.55
C GLY A 1091 -33.85 -19.09 -18.73
N ARG A 1092 -34.73 -19.94 -19.26
CA ARG A 1092 -35.16 -21.17 -18.58
C ARG A 1092 -34.44 -22.35 -19.18
N ARG A 1093 -33.91 -23.20 -18.31
CA ARG A 1093 -33.46 -24.54 -18.70
C ARG A 1093 -34.69 -25.42 -18.84
N ARG A 1094 -34.90 -26.00 -20.03
CA ARG A 1094 -35.99 -26.96 -20.28
C ARG A 1094 -35.38 -28.31 -20.63
N MET A 1095 -35.97 -29.38 -20.09
CA MET A 1095 -35.69 -30.74 -20.55
C MET A 1095 -36.81 -31.23 -21.44
N GLU A 1096 -36.48 -31.73 -22.62
CA GLU A 1096 -37.43 -32.40 -23.51
C GLU A 1096 -37.05 -33.88 -23.66
N ALA A 1097 -38.02 -34.76 -23.48
CA ALA A 1097 -37.85 -36.18 -23.75
C ALA A 1097 -37.87 -36.43 -25.27
N ARG A 1098 -36.89 -37.19 -25.77
CA ARG A 1098 -36.90 -37.70 -27.15
C ARG A 1098 -37.51 -39.10 -27.17
N GLU A 1099 -38.38 -39.39 -28.14
CA GLU A 1099 -38.84 -40.77 -28.35
C GLU A 1099 -37.64 -41.67 -28.67
N GLY A 1100 -37.38 -42.64 -27.80
CA GLY A 1100 -36.30 -43.63 -27.95
C GLY A 1100 -34.89 -43.17 -27.55
N GLY A 1101 -34.71 -42.03 -26.85
CA GLY A 1101 -33.39 -41.55 -26.45
C GLY A 1101 -33.36 -40.73 -25.15
N PRO A 1102 -32.15 -40.40 -24.64
CA PRO A 1102 -32.00 -39.58 -23.44
C PRO A 1102 -32.57 -38.16 -23.64
N ALA A 1103 -33.10 -37.57 -22.56
CA ALA A 1103 -33.65 -36.22 -22.58
C ALA A 1103 -32.57 -35.19 -22.96
N VAL A 1104 -32.96 -34.17 -23.73
CA VAL A 1104 -32.07 -33.07 -24.14
C VAL A 1104 -32.37 -31.84 -23.29
N SER A 1105 -31.32 -31.26 -22.72
CA SER A 1105 -31.40 -29.97 -22.03
C SER A 1105 -31.20 -28.83 -23.03
N TYR A 1106 -32.15 -27.89 -23.01
CA TYR A 1106 -32.11 -26.64 -23.76
C TYR A 1106 -31.92 -25.46 -22.81
N THR A 1107 -31.08 -24.52 -23.19
CA THR A 1107 -30.87 -23.24 -22.50
C THR A 1107 -31.21 -22.10 -23.45
N GLU A 1108 -32.23 -21.31 -23.12
CA GLU A 1108 -32.62 -20.14 -23.91
C GLU A 1108 -31.74 -18.94 -23.57
N VAL A 1109 -31.12 -18.35 -24.59
CA VAL A 1109 -30.33 -17.12 -24.46
C VAL A 1109 -31.17 -15.94 -24.91
N ARG A 1110 -31.29 -14.93 -24.05
CA ARG A 1110 -31.98 -13.69 -24.40
C ARG A 1110 -31.19 -12.94 -25.49
N PRO A 1111 -31.89 -12.30 -26.45
CA PRO A 1111 -31.24 -11.45 -27.43
C PRO A 1111 -30.52 -10.28 -26.77
N GLU A 1112 -29.57 -9.73 -27.50
CA GLU A 1112 -28.84 -8.53 -27.11
C GLU A 1112 -29.81 -7.35 -27.05
N ASP A 1113 -29.83 -6.63 -25.93
CA ASP A 1113 -30.58 -5.39 -25.75
C ASP A 1113 -29.60 -4.35 -25.17
N PRO A 1114 -28.74 -3.76 -26.03
CA PRO A 1114 -27.70 -2.85 -25.58
C PRO A 1114 -28.35 -1.57 -25.07
N SER A 1115 -27.97 -1.15 -23.86
CA SER A 1115 -28.40 0.13 -23.31
C SER A 1115 -27.92 1.26 -24.22
N HIS A 1116 -28.79 2.24 -24.49
CA HIS A 1116 -28.39 3.45 -25.22
C HIS A 1116 -27.27 4.19 -24.48
N ASP A 1117 -27.33 4.21 -23.15
CA ASP A 1117 -26.40 4.97 -22.30
C ASP A 1117 -25.14 4.17 -21.96
N PHE A 1118 -25.22 2.84 -22.01
CA PHE A 1118 -24.13 1.90 -21.70
C PHE A 1118 -23.98 0.79 -22.77
N PRO A 1119 -23.69 1.15 -24.05
CA PRO A 1119 -23.65 0.19 -25.14
C PRO A 1119 -22.50 -0.82 -25.04
N LEU A 1120 -21.42 -0.52 -24.32
CA LEU A 1120 -20.22 -1.39 -24.17
C LEU A 1120 -20.35 -2.39 -23.02
N THR A 1121 -21.38 -2.26 -22.18
CA THR A 1121 -21.52 -3.01 -20.93
C THR A 1121 -22.84 -3.75 -20.86
N LEU A 1122 -22.78 -5.08 -20.66
CA LEU A 1122 -23.95 -5.86 -20.24
C LEU A 1122 -24.23 -5.63 -18.76
N ASP A 1123 -25.34 -4.97 -18.43
CA ASP A 1123 -25.82 -4.86 -17.05
C ASP A 1123 -26.76 -6.01 -16.72
N LEU A 1124 -26.32 -6.95 -15.87
CA LEU A 1124 -27.11 -8.12 -15.47
C LEU A 1124 -28.30 -7.77 -14.57
N ARG A 1125 -28.33 -6.56 -14.00
CA ARG A 1125 -29.38 -6.11 -13.09
C ARG A 1125 -30.69 -5.76 -13.82
N GLY A 1126 -30.60 -5.52 -15.14
CA GLY A 1126 -31.71 -5.13 -16.03
C GLY A 1126 -32.44 -6.27 -16.74
#